data_AF-A0AAN7CVJ4-F1
#
_entry.id   AF-A0AAN7CVJ4-F1
#
_cell.length_a   1.000
_cell.length_b   1.000
_cell.length_c   1.000
_cell.angle_alpha   90.00
_cell.angle_beta   90.00
_cell.angle_gamma   90.00
#
_symmetry.space_group_name_H-M   'P 1'
#
loop_
_entity.id
_entity.type
_entity.pdbx_description
1 polymer ?
#
loop_
_entity_poly.entity_id
_entity_poly.type
_entity_poly.pdbx_seq_one_letter_code
_entity_poly.pdbx_strand_id
1 'polypeptide(L)'
;MSAPQKFETLQLHAGQEPDPATNSRGVPIYATTSYVFNDSAHGARLFGLKEFGNIYSRIMNPTVDVFEKRIAALEGGVAAVAASSGQAAQFMAIATLAHSGDNIVSTSNLYGGTYNQFKVLFARFGITTKFVNGDKPEDIAAAIDDKTKAVYIESIGNPRYNVPDFEAIVKVAHEAGVPVVVDNTFGAGGYFVRPIEHGADIVVHSATKWIGGHGTTVAGIIVDSGKFDWGKHGKRFPQMVEPSDGYHGLKFWDTFGPITFAIRARVEVLRDLGACLNPFAAQQLLLGIETLSLRAERHAQNALALARYLEKSEYVSWVSYPGLESHQSHETAKKYLKRGFGGVLSFGVKGGGAAGSQIVDGFKLISNLANVGDSKTLAIHPWTTTHEQLTDEEKISSGVTEDLIRISVGTEHIDDIIADFEQSEKEMRLPALLLTTFLGAVGVLPSSTLLAAAAAASSKETTGSSTTTTTTTITLRIPASPPLLPNPHLLPASTRATLTALGVSLSAPLSVHNTFVFRDVPAGSYLVDVHCPTYAFAPLRLDVAVPRESAEVKVGAWETFRGNDWDNKGPAVPVTTAGAGGNGGTEAAVMVDVRPVGPKGYFMERSSFSVLSIFKNPIILLSMVSMALFFGMPKLVENMDPEMRAEWEERQKDNPMNAIMGAASGQNANPMGSFDMAAFLAGSGSNNKAEEGSAKGKGESKKKR
;
A
#
# COMPACT_ATOMS: atom_id res chain seq x y z
N MET A 1 -33.44 -27.62 -20.82
CA MET A 1 -32.54 -26.73 -20.05
C MET A 1 -31.25 -26.64 -20.83
N SER A 2 -30.78 -25.43 -21.16
CA SER A 2 -29.44 -25.26 -21.72
C SER A 2 -28.40 -25.83 -20.75
N ALA A 3 -27.32 -26.41 -21.27
CA ALA A 3 -26.20 -26.82 -20.43
C ALA A 3 -25.66 -25.62 -19.63
N PRO A 4 -25.16 -25.82 -18.39
CA PRO A 4 -24.58 -24.73 -17.61
C PRO A 4 -23.44 -24.07 -18.40
N GLN A 5 -23.50 -22.74 -18.50
CA GLN A 5 -22.53 -21.96 -19.25
C GLN A 5 -21.13 -22.05 -18.61
N LYS A 6 -20.09 -21.94 -19.43
CA LYS A 6 -18.69 -21.95 -18.99
C LYS A 6 -18.26 -20.56 -18.52
N PHE A 7 -17.15 -20.49 -17.78
CA PHE A 7 -16.65 -19.26 -17.13
C PHE A 7 -16.51 -18.09 -18.11
N GLU A 8 -15.91 -18.34 -19.29
CA GLU A 8 -15.65 -17.32 -20.32
C GLU A 8 -16.94 -16.74 -20.90
N THR A 9 -18.02 -17.54 -20.92
CA THR A 9 -19.34 -17.09 -21.34
C THR A 9 -20.04 -16.32 -20.21
N LEU A 10 -19.95 -16.82 -18.98
CA LEU A 10 -20.54 -16.19 -17.80
C LEU A 10 -19.94 -14.80 -17.54
N GLN A 11 -18.63 -14.62 -17.71
CA GLN A 11 -17.97 -13.33 -17.46
C GLN A 11 -18.44 -12.23 -18.43
N LEU A 12 -19.05 -12.60 -19.56
CA LEU A 12 -19.60 -11.67 -20.55
C LEU A 12 -21.11 -11.45 -20.38
N HIS A 13 -21.86 -12.44 -19.91
CA HIS A 13 -23.32 -12.44 -20.01
C HIS A 13 -24.06 -12.56 -18.68
N ALA A 14 -23.46 -13.16 -17.65
CA ALA A 14 -24.18 -13.37 -16.39
C ALA A 14 -24.63 -12.04 -15.77
N GLY A 15 -25.86 -12.05 -15.26
CA GLY A 15 -26.48 -10.88 -14.64
C GLY A 15 -27.00 -9.81 -15.61
N GLN A 16 -26.80 -9.95 -16.92
CA GLN A 16 -27.13 -8.92 -17.90
C GLN A 16 -28.02 -9.45 -19.03
N GLU A 17 -29.13 -8.75 -19.26
CA GLU A 17 -29.92 -8.81 -20.49
C GLU A 17 -29.85 -7.47 -21.21
N PRO A 18 -30.11 -7.39 -22.54
CA PRO A 18 -30.25 -6.10 -23.22
C PRO A 18 -31.26 -5.20 -22.50
N ASP A 19 -30.93 -3.92 -22.34
CA ASP A 19 -31.80 -2.98 -21.63
C ASP A 19 -33.16 -2.89 -22.34
N PRO A 20 -34.30 -3.17 -21.69
CA PRO A 20 -35.59 -3.23 -22.36
C PRO A 20 -36.11 -1.87 -22.83
N ALA A 21 -35.60 -0.75 -22.28
CA ALA A 21 -36.03 0.59 -22.67
C ALA A 21 -35.36 1.07 -23.98
N THR A 22 -34.11 0.67 -24.22
CA THR A 22 -33.29 1.20 -25.33
C THR A 22 -32.67 0.12 -26.22
N ASN A 23 -32.78 -1.16 -25.84
CA ASN A 23 -32.03 -2.30 -26.40
C ASN A 23 -30.50 -2.14 -26.31
N SER A 24 -30.00 -1.34 -25.37
CA SER A 24 -28.55 -1.22 -25.16
C SER A 24 -27.94 -2.58 -24.85
N ARG A 25 -26.88 -2.94 -25.60
CA ARG A 25 -26.12 -4.16 -25.34
C ARG A 25 -25.08 -3.98 -24.23
N GLY A 26 -24.53 -2.78 -24.07
CA GLY A 26 -23.67 -2.45 -22.94
C GLY A 26 -24.51 -2.19 -21.69
N VAL A 27 -23.95 -2.46 -20.50
CA VAL A 27 -24.61 -2.17 -19.22
C VAL A 27 -24.74 -0.66 -19.05
N PRO A 28 -25.95 -0.10 -18.91
CA PRO A 28 -26.11 1.33 -18.65
C PRO A 28 -25.52 1.71 -17.28
N ILE A 29 -24.99 2.92 -17.17
CA ILE A 29 -24.56 3.50 -15.89
C ILE A 29 -25.74 4.24 -15.28
N TYR A 30 -26.36 3.66 -14.25
CA TYR A 30 -27.44 4.30 -13.49
C TYR A 30 -26.83 5.24 -12.43
N ALA A 31 -26.33 6.39 -12.88
CA ALA A 31 -25.79 7.47 -12.04
C ALA A 31 -26.92 8.25 -11.33
N THR A 32 -27.71 7.54 -10.52
CA THR A 32 -28.83 8.07 -9.75
C THR A 32 -28.69 7.71 -8.27
N THR A 33 -29.32 8.48 -7.40
CA THR A 33 -29.43 8.15 -5.98
C THR A 33 -30.69 7.37 -5.66
N SER A 34 -31.80 7.67 -6.34
CA SER A 34 -33.16 7.27 -5.93
C SER A 34 -33.98 6.80 -7.14
N TYR A 35 -35.03 6.03 -6.85
CA TYR A 35 -35.92 5.46 -7.85
C TYR A 35 -37.38 5.81 -7.53
N VAL A 36 -38.17 6.13 -8.56
CA VAL A 36 -39.59 6.47 -8.41
C VAL A 36 -40.40 5.21 -8.11
N PHE A 37 -41.32 5.29 -7.15
CA PHE A 37 -42.28 4.22 -6.90
C PHE A 37 -43.51 4.37 -7.81
N ASN A 38 -44.07 3.24 -8.25
CA ASN A 38 -45.31 3.22 -9.03
C ASN A 38 -46.47 3.88 -8.27
N ASP A 39 -46.57 3.60 -6.97
CA ASP A 39 -47.51 4.19 -6.03
C ASP A 39 -46.99 4.03 -4.58
N SER A 40 -47.71 4.59 -3.59
CA SER A 40 -47.32 4.49 -2.18
C SER A 40 -47.34 3.06 -1.63
N ALA A 41 -48.21 2.19 -2.17
CA ALA A 41 -48.30 0.79 -1.75
C ALA A 41 -47.09 -0.02 -2.26
N HIS A 42 -46.61 0.25 -3.47
CA HIS A 42 -45.37 -0.30 -4.02
C HIS A 42 -44.18 0.08 -3.13
N GLY A 43 -44.04 1.37 -2.77
CA GLY A 43 -43.01 1.81 -1.83
C GLY A 43 -43.06 1.04 -0.50
N ALA A 44 -44.26 0.90 0.09
CA ALA A 44 -44.44 0.15 1.35
C ALA A 44 -44.05 -1.34 1.23
N ARG A 45 -44.32 -1.99 0.08
CA ARG A 45 -43.91 -3.39 -0.15
C ARG A 45 -42.40 -3.52 -0.27
N LEU A 46 -41.72 -2.59 -0.95
CA LEU A 46 -40.26 -2.58 -1.06
C LEU A 46 -39.59 -2.41 0.31
N PHE A 47 -40.01 -1.43 1.11
CA PHE A 47 -39.45 -1.22 2.46
C PHE A 47 -39.77 -2.37 3.43
N GLY A 48 -40.91 -3.03 3.26
CA GLY A 48 -41.27 -4.22 4.02
C GLY A 48 -40.64 -5.51 3.52
N LEU A 49 -39.74 -5.45 2.53
CA LEU A 49 -39.10 -6.61 1.86
C LEU A 49 -40.11 -7.65 1.32
N LYS A 50 -41.32 -7.21 0.98
CA LYS A 50 -42.39 -8.05 0.38
C LYS A 50 -42.28 -8.14 -1.13
N GLU A 51 -41.49 -7.25 -1.73
CA GLU A 51 -41.21 -7.16 -3.15
C GLU A 51 -39.76 -6.73 -3.33
N PHE A 52 -39.03 -7.35 -4.26
CA PHE A 52 -37.68 -6.91 -4.61
C PHE A 52 -37.76 -5.75 -5.60
N GLY A 53 -36.92 -4.74 -5.41
CA GLY A 53 -36.86 -3.59 -6.29
C GLY A 53 -35.90 -2.53 -5.78
N ASN A 54 -35.70 -1.51 -6.62
CA ASN A 54 -34.79 -0.42 -6.30
C ASN A 54 -35.50 0.63 -5.44
N ILE A 55 -34.85 1.02 -4.35
CA ILE A 55 -35.30 2.11 -3.45
C ILE A 55 -34.29 3.26 -3.54
N TYR A 56 -33.04 2.96 -3.23
CA TYR A 56 -31.96 3.93 -3.13
C TYR A 56 -30.61 3.25 -3.42
N SER A 57 -29.72 3.93 -4.16
CA SER A 57 -28.45 3.36 -4.64
C SER A 57 -27.46 2.95 -3.55
N ARG A 58 -27.63 3.43 -2.31
CA ARG A 58 -26.85 2.98 -1.14
C ARG A 58 -27.03 1.49 -0.85
N ILE A 59 -28.17 0.90 -1.20
CA ILE A 59 -28.48 -0.51 -0.91
C ILE A 59 -28.64 -1.36 -2.17
N MET A 60 -29.07 -0.78 -3.30
CA MET A 60 -29.22 -1.48 -4.57
C MET A 60 -29.22 -0.48 -5.73
N ASN A 61 -28.43 -0.77 -6.77
CA ASN A 61 -28.35 0.01 -8.00
C ASN A 61 -28.25 -0.96 -9.19
N PRO A 62 -28.99 -0.79 -10.30
CA PRO A 62 -29.00 -1.76 -11.39
C PRO A 62 -27.62 -2.03 -12.04
N THR A 63 -26.74 -1.03 -12.15
CA THR A 63 -25.38 -1.25 -12.66
C THR A 63 -24.58 -2.14 -11.70
N VAL A 64 -24.72 -1.90 -10.39
CA VAL A 64 -24.07 -2.68 -9.33
C VAL A 64 -24.66 -4.10 -9.27
N ASP A 65 -25.96 -4.27 -9.47
CA ASP A 65 -26.66 -5.55 -9.46
C ASP A 65 -26.15 -6.49 -10.57
N VAL A 66 -25.87 -5.97 -11.78
CA VAL A 66 -25.23 -6.75 -12.84
C VAL A 66 -23.84 -7.26 -12.38
N PHE A 67 -23.03 -6.40 -11.77
CA PHE A 67 -21.72 -6.76 -11.24
C PHE A 67 -21.83 -7.84 -10.14
N GLU A 68 -22.76 -7.68 -9.20
CA GLU A 68 -23.02 -8.64 -8.13
C GLU A 68 -23.43 -10.01 -8.69
N LYS A 69 -24.44 -10.04 -9.56
CA LYS A 69 -24.92 -11.29 -10.19
C LYS A 69 -23.85 -11.98 -11.01
N ARG A 70 -23.02 -11.20 -11.73
CA ARG A 70 -21.95 -11.75 -12.55
C ARG A 70 -20.89 -12.44 -11.71
N ILE A 71 -20.40 -11.78 -10.65
CA ILE A 71 -19.42 -12.39 -9.75
C ILE A 71 -20.02 -13.60 -9.00
N ALA A 72 -21.27 -13.53 -8.54
CA ALA A 72 -21.94 -14.67 -7.91
C ALA A 72 -21.95 -15.89 -8.85
N ALA A 73 -22.29 -15.69 -10.13
CA ALA A 73 -22.26 -16.75 -11.13
C ALA A 73 -20.85 -17.30 -11.40
N LEU A 74 -19.82 -16.45 -11.41
CA LEU A 74 -18.43 -16.87 -11.62
C LEU A 74 -17.87 -17.69 -10.46
N GLU A 75 -18.21 -17.34 -9.21
CA GLU A 75 -17.82 -18.08 -8.01
C GLU A 75 -18.69 -19.31 -7.72
N GLY A 76 -19.85 -19.44 -8.38
CA GLY A 76 -20.82 -20.50 -8.13
C GLY A 76 -21.66 -20.28 -6.87
N GLY A 77 -21.84 -19.02 -6.46
CA GLY A 77 -22.72 -18.61 -5.38
C GLY A 77 -24.14 -18.28 -5.84
N VAL A 78 -25.02 -18.02 -4.88
CA VAL A 78 -26.46 -17.72 -5.13
C VAL A 78 -26.75 -16.22 -5.14
N ALA A 79 -25.95 -15.41 -4.46
CA ALA A 79 -26.11 -13.97 -4.36
C ALA A 79 -24.78 -13.29 -4.02
N ALA A 80 -24.67 -11.99 -4.29
CA ALA A 80 -23.52 -11.20 -3.89
C ALA A 80 -23.94 -9.80 -3.43
N VAL A 81 -23.05 -9.15 -2.67
CA VAL A 81 -23.20 -7.78 -2.17
C VAL A 81 -21.90 -7.03 -2.40
N ALA A 82 -21.93 -6.00 -3.23
CA ALA A 82 -20.78 -5.17 -3.55
C ALA A 82 -20.51 -4.14 -2.43
N ALA A 83 -19.23 -3.83 -2.24
CA ALA A 83 -18.73 -2.92 -1.21
C ALA A 83 -17.77 -1.89 -1.81
N SER A 84 -17.56 -0.80 -1.08
CA SER A 84 -16.64 0.28 -1.47
C SER A 84 -15.16 -0.13 -1.52
N SER A 85 -14.77 -1.24 -0.88
CA SER A 85 -13.42 -1.81 -0.91
C SER A 85 -13.41 -3.27 -0.45
N GLY A 86 -12.32 -4.01 -0.70
CA GLY A 86 -12.14 -5.36 -0.15
C GLY A 86 -12.19 -5.42 1.38
N GLN A 87 -11.57 -4.43 2.04
CA GLN A 87 -11.62 -4.28 3.50
C GLN A 87 -13.05 -4.04 4.00
N ALA A 88 -13.87 -3.28 3.25
CA ALA A 88 -15.28 -3.11 3.57
C ALA A 88 -16.08 -4.41 3.35
N ALA A 89 -15.82 -5.16 2.27
CA ALA A 89 -16.47 -6.46 2.04
C ALA A 89 -16.19 -7.44 3.17
N GLN A 90 -14.93 -7.58 3.58
CA GLN A 90 -14.53 -8.39 4.73
C GLN A 90 -15.19 -7.91 6.03
N PHE A 91 -15.16 -6.61 6.30
CA PHE A 91 -15.78 -6.05 7.50
C PHE A 91 -17.27 -6.38 7.54
N MET A 92 -17.99 -6.11 6.45
CA MET A 92 -19.43 -6.36 6.37
C MET A 92 -19.76 -7.85 6.49
N ALA A 93 -18.95 -8.74 5.91
CA ALA A 93 -19.15 -10.18 6.04
C ALA A 93 -19.08 -10.64 7.50
N ILE A 94 -18.02 -10.24 8.22
CA ILE A 94 -17.87 -10.59 9.64
C ILE A 94 -18.90 -9.89 10.52
N ALA A 95 -19.20 -8.62 10.29
CA ALA A 95 -20.22 -7.87 11.04
C ALA A 95 -21.64 -8.40 10.83
N THR A 96 -21.91 -9.13 9.74
CA THR A 96 -23.17 -9.85 9.53
C THR A 96 -23.26 -11.11 10.42
N LEU A 97 -22.12 -11.69 10.77
CA LEU A 97 -22.02 -12.96 11.52
C LEU A 97 -21.82 -12.76 13.03
N ALA A 98 -21.00 -11.78 13.41
CA ALA A 98 -20.48 -11.60 14.76
C ALA A 98 -20.83 -10.23 15.34
N HIS A 99 -21.05 -10.21 16.66
CA HIS A 99 -21.34 -9.02 17.44
C HIS A 99 -20.38 -8.90 18.64
N SER A 100 -20.52 -7.82 19.39
CA SER A 100 -19.75 -7.62 20.62
C SER A 100 -19.89 -8.82 21.57
N GLY A 101 -18.76 -9.36 22.01
CA GLY A 101 -18.67 -10.54 22.87
C GLY A 101 -18.45 -11.86 22.13
N ASP A 102 -18.51 -11.86 20.80
CA ASP A 102 -18.21 -13.02 19.94
C ASP A 102 -16.72 -13.09 19.54
N ASN A 103 -16.34 -14.20 18.92
CA ASN A 103 -15.03 -14.35 18.30
C ASN A 103 -15.09 -14.96 16.89
N ILE A 104 -13.98 -14.82 16.15
CA ILE A 104 -13.70 -15.58 14.94
C ILE A 104 -12.38 -16.33 15.09
N VAL A 105 -12.21 -17.41 14.35
CA VAL A 105 -10.94 -18.12 14.19
C VAL A 105 -10.36 -17.76 12.82
N SER A 106 -9.09 -17.42 12.76
CA SER A 106 -8.41 -17.10 11.50
C SER A 106 -7.01 -17.66 11.48
N THR A 107 -6.50 -18.04 10.31
CA THR A 107 -5.05 -18.28 10.18
C THR A 107 -4.30 -16.95 10.32
N SER A 108 -3.00 -17.02 10.61
CA SER A 108 -2.09 -15.87 10.58
C SER A 108 -1.53 -15.56 9.19
N ASN A 109 -1.79 -16.43 8.21
CA ASN A 109 -1.32 -16.29 6.82
C ASN A 109 -2.25 -15.34 6.04
N LEU A 110 -2.26 -14.07 6.45
CA LEU A 110 -3.18 -13.06 5.97
C LEU A 110 -2.46 -11.87 5.36
N TYR A 111 -3.15 -11.19 4.44
CA TYR A 111 -2.84 -9.82 4.10
C TYR A 111 -2.72 -8.95 5.36
N GLY A 112 -1.64 -8.16 5.46
CA GLY A 112 -1.37 -7.35 6.65
C GLY A 112 -2.51 -6.40 7.04
N GLY A 113 -3.25 -5.86 6.06
CA GLY A 113 -4.44 -5.04 6.35
C GLY A 113 -5.57 -5.85 7.00
N THR A 114 -5.81 -7.07 6.54
CA THR A 114 -6.77 -8.04 7.12
C THR A 114 -6.38 -8.42 8.53
N TYR A 115 -5.10 -8.75 8.75
CA TYR A 115 -4.57 -9.06 10.09
C TYR A 115 -4.78 -7.88 11.06
N ASN A 116 -4.43 -6.67 10.63
CA ASN A 116 -4.64 -5.47 11.44
C ASN A 116 -6.12 -5.18 11.69
N GLN A 117 -6.99 -5.38 10.69
CA GLN A 117 -8.44 -5.22 10.84
C GLN A 117 -8.97 -6.15 11.94
N PHE A 118 -8.59 -7.43 11.90
CA PHE A 118 -8.98 -8.45 12.88
C PHE A 118 -8.40 -8.19 14.28
N LYS A 119 -7.12 -7.86 14.38
CA LYS A 119 -6.44 -7.64 15.67
C LYS A 119 -6.87 -6.33 16.34
N VAL A 120 -7.03 -5.25 15.58
CA VAL A 120 -7.15 -3.88 16.13
C VAL A 120 -8.55 -3.32 15.96
N LEU A 121 -9.12 -3.36 14.75
CA LEU A 121 -10.40 -2.71 14.49
C LEU A 121 -11.55 -3.49 15.13
N PHE A 122 -11.65 -4.81 14.87
CA PHE A 122 -12.73 -5.63 15.42
C PHE A 122 -12.73 -5.68 16.95
N ALA A 123 -11.57 -5.67 17.59
CA ALA A 123 -11.45 -5.60 19.04
C ALA A 123 -12.14 -4.36 19.63
N ARG A 124 -12.14 -3.22 18.92
CA ARG A 124 -12.85 -2.00 19.33
C ARG A 124 -14.37 -2.14 19.26
N PHE A 125 -14.87 -3.04 18.41
CA PHE A 125 -16.28 -3.42 18.31
C PHE A 125 -16.64 -4.60 19.22
N GLY A 126 -15.71 -5.05 20.07
CA GLY A 126 -15.92 -6.18 20.98
C GLY A 126 -15.89 -7.55 20.30
N ILE A 127 -15.47 -7.64 19.04
CA ILE A 127 -15.28 -8.91 18.31
C ILE A 127 -13.79 -9.27 18.39
N THR A 128 -13.48 -10.46 18.89
CA THR A 128 -12.08 -10.89 19.05
C THR A 128 -11.69 -11.92 17.99
N THR A 129 -10.41 -11.95 17.61
CA THR A 129 -9.89 -12.95 16.68
C THR A 129 -8.90 -13.87 17.37
N LYS A 130 -9.11 -15.17 17.24
CA LYS A 130 -8.15 -16.22 17.65
C LYS A 130 -7.32 -16.59 16.42
N PHE A 131 -6.06 -16.18 16.42
CA PHE A 131 -5.13 -16.50 15.34
C PHE A 131 -4.51 -17.88 15.54
N VAL A 132 -4.58 -18.71 14.50
CA VAL A 132 -3.91 -20.01 14.39
C VAL A 132 -2.70 -19.85 13.48
N ASN A 133 -1.56 -20.41 13.89
CA ASN A 133 -0.34 -20.37 13.08
C ASN A 133 -0.36 -21.52 12.06
N GLY A 134 -0.43 -21.19 10.77
CA GLY A 134 -0.63 -22.16 9.69
C GLY A 134 -2.10 -22.50 9.43
N ASP A 135 -2.33 -23.54 8.63
CA ASP A 135 -3.66 -23.89 8.11
C ASP A 135 -4.10 -25.33 8.47
N LYS A 136 -3.55 -25.87 9.56
CA LYS A 136 -3.88 -27.23 10.00
C LYS A 136 -5.32 -27.29 10.51
N PRO A 137 -6.16 -28.21 9.99
CA PRO A 137 -7.55 -28.35 10.44
C PRO A 137 -7.68 -28.60 11.94
N GLU A 138 -6.75 -29.33 12.55
CA GLU A 138 -6.79 -29.69 13.97
C GLU A 138 -6.60 -28.46 14.87
N ASP A 139 -5.68 -27.57 14.48
CA ASP A 139 -5.39 -26.34 15.22
C ASP A 139 -6.56 -25.35 15.09
N ILE A 140 -7.22 -25.31 13.93
CA ILE A 140 -8.45 -24.53 13.71
C ILE A 140 -9.58 -25.09 14.59
N ALA A 141 -9.79 -26.41 14.58
CA ALA A 141 -10.82 -27.06 15.39
C ALA A 141 -10.63 -26.79 16.89
N ALA A 142 -9.38 -26.85 17.37
CA ALA A 142 -9.06 -26.58 18.77
C ALA A 142 -9.31 -25.12 19.20
N ALA A 143 -9.30 -24.17 18.26
CA ALA A 143 -9.55 -22.76 18.54
C ALA A 143 -11.05 -22.39 18.58
N ILE A 144 -11.92 -23.23 18.00
CA ILE A 144 -13.37 -22.99 17.94
C ILE A 144 -14.02 -23.18 19.32
N ASP A 145 -14.90 -22.26 19.71
CA ASP A 145 -15.75 -22.37 20.89
C ASP A 145 -17.22 -22.00 20.60
N ASP A 146 -18.06 -21.96 21.63
CA ASP A 146 -19.49 -21.63 21.54
C ASP A 146 -19.78 -20.20 21.04
N LYS A 147 -18.78 -19.31 21.08
CA LYS A 147 -18.87 -17.92 20.64
C LYS A 147 -18.24 -17.68 19.26
N THR A 148 -17.57 -18.68 18.69
CA THR A 148 -16.98 -18.57 17.35
C THR A 148 -18.07 -18.42 16.28
N LYS A 149 -17.94 -17.40 15.42
CA LYS A 149 -18.93 -17.08 14.37
C LYS A 149 -18.45 -17.30 12.95
N ALA A 150 -17.14 -17.44 12.75
CA ALA A 150 -16.55 -17.73 11.46
C ALA A 150 -15.18 -18.39 11.64
N VAL A 151 -14.83 -19.24 10.68
CA VAL A 151 -13.44 -19.55 10.34
C VAL A 151 -13.07 -18.72 9.11
N TYR A 152 -11.97 -17.99 9.15
CA TYR A 152 -11.51 -17.14 8.04
C TYR A 152 -10.16 -17.61 7.52
N ILE A 153 -10.07 -17.79 6.19
CA ILE A 153 -8.85 -18.18 5.48
C ILE A 153 -8.70 -17.41 4.16
N GLU A 154 -7.48 -17.31 3.63
CA GLU A 154 -7.20 -16.83 2.27
C GLU A 154 -7.00 -18.02 1.32
N SER A 155 -7.48 -17.92 0.08
CA SER A 155 -7.32 -19.03 -0.89
C SER A 155 -5.87 -19.27 -1.30
N ILE A 156 -5.06 -18.20 -1.28
CA ILE A 156 -3.60 -18.23 -1.34
C ILE A 156 -3.11 -17.23 -0.29
N GLY A 157 -2.53 -17.72 0.80
CA GLY A 157 -2.13 -16.87 1.93
C GLY A 157 -0.99 -15.92 1.59
N ASN A 158 -1.06 -14.69 2.10
CA ASN A 158 -0.02 -13.67 1.92
C ASN A 158 0.83 -13.54 3.20
N PRO A 159 2.18 -13.47 3.14
CA PRO A 159 3.08 -13.53 1.98
C PRO A 159 3.61 -14.94 1.64
N ARG A 160 3.17 -16.00 2.33
CA ARG A 160 3.77 -17.34 2.22
C ARG A 160 3.29 -18.17 1.01
N TYR A 161 2.23 -17.74 0.33
CA TYR A 161 1.57 -18.43 -0.77
C TYR A 161 1.13 -19.87 -0.45
N ASN A 162 0.85 -20.12 0.83
CA ASN A 162 0.23 -21.36 1.25
C ASN A 162 -1.17 -21.50 0.62
N VAL A 163 -1.50 -22.70 0.16
CA VAL A 163 -2.84 -23.05 -0.31
C VAL A 163 -3.45 -23.98 0.72
N PRO A 164 -4.46 -23.55 1.50
CA PRO A 164 -5.03 -24.36 2.56
C PRO A 164 -5.84 -25.55 2.01
N ASP A 165 -5.97 -26.62 2.80
CA ASP A 165 -6.90 -27.72 2.48
C ASP A 165 -8.34 -27.29 2.81
N PHE A 166 -9.01 -26.70 1.84
CA PHE A 166 -10.38 -26.19 2.00
C PHE A 166 -11.33 -27.26 2.53
N GLU A 167 -11.25 -28.48 2.00
CA GLU A 167 -12.21 -29.55 2.34
C GLU A 167 -12.04 -30.00 3.79
N ALA A 168 -10.80 -30.16 4.24
CA ALA A 168 -10.51 -30.54 5.60
C ALA A 168 -10.88 -29.44 6.61
N ILE A 169 -10.60 -28.17 6.29
CA ILE A 169 -10.95 -27.02 7.14
C ILE A 169 -12.47 -26.83 7.21
N VAL A 170 -13.17 -26.90 6.08
CA VAL A 170 -14.63 -26.82 6.02
C VAL A 170 -15.26 -27.92 6.84
N LYS A 171 -14.76 -29.15 6.72
CA LYS A 171 -15.28 -30.29 7.50
C LYS A 171 -15.24 -30.01 9.00
N VAL A 172 -14.08 -29.62 9.56
CA VAL A 172 -13.96 -29.38 11.01
C VAL A 172 -14.77 -28.17 11.47
N ALA A 173 -14.89 -27.13 10.65
CA ALA A 173 -15.70 -25.95 10.97
C ALA A 173 -17.20 -26.29 10.98
N HIS A 174 -17.68 -27.05 9.98
CA HIS A 174 -19.07 -27.48 9.86
C HIS A 174 -19.46 -28.49 10.94
N GLU A 175 -18.56 -29.37 11.37
CA GLU A 175 -18.76 -30.25 12.54
C GLU A 175 -19.05 -29.45 13.81
N ALA A 176 -18.47 -28.25 13.96
CA ALA A 176 -18.73 -27.31 15.05
C ALA A 176 -19.90 -26.33 14.78
N GLY A 177 -20.51 -26.40 13.60
CA GLY A 177 -21.60 -25.52 13.16
C GLY A 177 -21.15 -24.07 12.93
N VAL A 178 -19.93 -23.87 12.43
CA VAL A 178 -19.33 -22.56 12.12
C VAL A 178 -19.12 -22.45 10.61
N PRO A 179 -19.54 -21.35 9.96
CA PRO A 179 -19.33 -21.13 8.54
C PRO A 179 -17.86 -20.77 8.24
N VAL A 180 -17.39 -21.14 7.05
CA VAL A 180 -16.07 -20.77 6.53
C VAL A 180 -16.19 -19.60 5.55
N VAL A 181 -15.46 -18.53 5.85
CA VAL A 181 -15.29 -17.35 5.00
C VAL A 181 -13.92 -17.46 4.32
N VAL A 182 -13.90 -17.43 2.98
CA VAL A 182 -12.66 -17.48 2.20
C VAL A 182 -12.45 -16.16 1.48
N ASP A 183 -11.34 -15.48 1.73
CA ASP A 183 -10.88 -14.42 0.85
C ASP A 183 -10.26 -15.05 -0.40
N ASN A 184 -10.98 -14.92 -1.52
CA ASN A 184 -10.58 -15.49 -2.79
C ASN A 184 -10.03 -14.42 -3.75
N THR A 185 -9.50 -13.31 -3.23
CA THR A 185 -8.89 -12.26 -4.05
C THR A 185 -7.84 -12.84 -5.01
N PHE A 186 -6.96 -13.72 -4.52
CA PHE A 186 -5.93 -14.39 -5.32
C PHE A 186 -6.48 -15.50 -6.23
N GLY A 187 -7.72 -15.95 -6.00
CA GLY A 187 -8.45 -16.82 -6.93
C GLY A 187 -8.99 -16.10 -8.17
N ALA A 188 -8.83 -14.77 -8.23
CA ALA A 188 -9.20 -13.93 -9.37
C ALA A 188 -10.66 -14.10 -9.82
N GLY A 189 -11.61 -13.90 -8.89
CA GLY A 189 -13.05 -13.97 -9.16
C GLY A 189 -13.52 -15.36 -9.61
N GLY A 190 -13.00 -16.40 -8.96
CA GLY A 190 -13.36 -17.79 -9.24
C GLY A 190 -12.56 -18.44 -10.38
N TYR A 191 -11.63 -17.71 -11.00
CA TYR A 191 -10.91 -18.23 -12.16
C TYR A 191 -9.93 -19.34 -11.77
N PHE A 192 -9.03 -19.10 -10.81
CA PHE A 192 -8.03 -20.11 -10.43
C PHE A 192 -8.65 -21.21 -9.55
N VAL A 193 -9.55 -20.82 -8.65
CA VAL A 193 -10.27 -21.70 -7.72
C VAL A 193 -11.59 -21.08 -7.33
N ARG A 194 -12.62 -21.91 -7.14
CA ARG A 194 -13.93 -21.53 -6.57
C ARG A 194 -14.09 -22.23 -5.22
N PRO A 195 -13.78 -21.58 -4.09
CA PRO A 195 -13.86 -22.21 -2.77
C PRO A 195 -15.24 -22.78 -2.44
N ILE A 196 -16.32 -22.22 -3.02
CA ILE A 196 -17.70 -22.71 -2.87
C ILE A 196 -17.88 -24.15 -3.40
N GLU A 197 -17.11 -24.56 -4.41
CA GLU A 197 -17.10 -25.94 -4.91
C GLU A 197 -16.45 -26.91 -3.92
N HIS A 198 -15.66 -26.39 -2.97
CA HIS A 198 -14.97 -27.14 -1.91
C HIS A 198 -15.61 -26.93 -0.52
N GLY A 199 -16.82 -26.38 -0.50
CA GLY A 199 -17.66 -26.27 0.70
C GLY A 199 -17.53 -24.96 1.49
N ALA A 200 -16.78 -23.97 1.00
CA ALA A 200 -16.80 -22.63 1.61
C ALA A 200 -18.21 -22.02 1.55
N ASP A 201 -18.61 -21.34 2.63
CA ASP A 201 -19.96 -20.82 2.79
C ASP A 201 -20.09 -19.39 2.26
N ILE A 202 -19.05 -18.59 2.46
CA ILE A 202 -18.99 -17.18 2.07
C ILE A 202 -17.64 -16.92 1.42
N VAL A 203 -17.63 -16.21 0.30
CA VAL A 203 -16.40 -15.74 -0.35
C VAL A 203 -16.34 -14.22 -0.29
N VAL A 204 -15.16 -13.67 -0.02
CA VAL A 204 -14.92 -12.22 -0.13
C VAL A 204 -13.81 -11.94 -1.13
N HIS A 205 -13.89 -10.81 -1.81
CA HIS A 205 -12.82 -10.31 -2.67
C HIS A 205 -12.54 -8.84 -2.44
N SER A 206 -11.27 -8.48 -2.56
CA SER A 206 -10.88 -7.16 -3.05
C SER A 206 -11.02 -7.12 -4.58
N ALA A 207 -12.18 -6.68 -5.07
CA ALA A 207 -12.43 -6.47 -6.50
C ALA A 207 -11.47 -5.45 -7.15
N THR A 208 -10.79 -4.63 -6.34
CA THR A 208 -9.66 -3.77 -6.74
C THR A 208 -8.53 -4.49 -7.49
N LYS A 209 -8.34 -5.79 -7.25
CA LYS A 209 -7.21 -6.57 -7.79
C LYS A 209 -7.58 -7.18 -9.15
N TRP A 210 -7.43 -8.49 -9.36
CA TRP A 210 -7.62 -9.11 -10.67
C TRP A 210 -9.02 -8.93 -11.30
N ILE A 211 -10.08 -8.81 -10.49
CA ILE A 211 -11.43 -8.54 -10.99
C ILE A 211 -11.44 -7.22 -11.79
N GLY A 212 -10.96 -6.13 -11.19
CA GLY A 212 -10.79 -4.85 -11.87
C GLY A 212 -9.63 -4.87 -12.87
N GLY A 213 -8.46 -5.37 -12.49
CA GLY A 213 -7.32 -5.69 -13.35
C GLY A 213 -6.47 -4.53 -13.85
N HIS A 214 -6.95 -3.29 -13.74
CA HIS A 214 -6.35 -2.15 -14.46
C HIS A 214 -5.81 -1.05 -13.52
N GLY A 215 -5.82 -1.27 -12.21
CA GLY A 215 -5.31 -0.30 -11.22
C GLY A 215 -6.16 0.97 -11.08
N THR A 216 -7.43 0.96 -11.52
CA THR A 216 -8.25 2.18 -11.62
C THR A 216 -9.30 2.34 -10.52
N THR A 217 -9.73 1.24 -9.90
CA THR A 217 -10.96 1.23 -9.09
C THR A 217 -10.75 0.47 -7.78
N VAL A 218 -11.05 1.09 -6.64
CA VAL A 218 -11.13 0.41 -5.35
C VAL A 218 -12.55 -0.12 -5.15
N ALA A 219 -12.67 -1.42 -4.88
CA ALA A 219 -13.95 -2.08 -4.65
C ALA A 219 -13.78 -3.43 -3.92
N GLY A 220 -14.87 -3.91 -3.34
CA GLY A 220 -14.97 -5.25 -2.79
C GLY A 220 -16.29 -5.91 -3.12
N ILE A 221 -16.39 -7.21 -2.87
CA ILE A 221 -17.62 -7.97 -3.06
C ILE A 221 -17.64 -9.17 -2.12
N ILE A 222 -18.82 -9.46 -1.58
CA ILE A 222 -19.14 -10.65 -0.80
C ILE A 222 -20.00 -11.56 -1.68
N VAL A 223 -19.73 -12.85 -1.71
CA VAL A 223 -20.53 -13.86 -2.40
C VAL A 223 -21.04 -14.87 -1.38
N ASP A 224 -22.35 -15.07 -1.37
CA ASP A 224 -23.04 -16.06 -0.54
C ASP A 224 -23.17 -17.37 -1.34
N SER A 225 -22.73 -18.48 -0.77
CA SER A 225 -22.91 -19.80 -1.37
C SER A 225 -24.36 -20.28 -1.31
N GLY A 226 -25.12 -19.82 -0.31
CA GLY A 226 -26.45 -20.32 0.03
C GLY A 226 -26.48 -21.76 0.52
N LYS A 227 -25.33 -22.34 0.89
CA LYS A 227 -25.21 -23.75 1.32
C LYS A 227 -25.19 -23.93 2.83
N PHE A 228 -24.82 -22.91 3.60
CA PHE A 228 -24.82 -22.99 5.06
C PHE A 228 -26.25 -22.96 5.61
N ASP A 229 -26.62 -23.97 6.40
CA ASP A 229 -27.95 -24.09 6.99
C ASP A 229 -28.06 -23.21 8.25
N TRP A 230 -28.46 -21.96 8.07
CA TRP A 230 -28.66 -21.01 9.16
C TRP A 230 -29.76 -21.47 10.14
N GLY A 231 -30.76 -22.22 9.66
CA GLY A 231 -31.84 -22.76 10.49
C GLY A 231 -31.33 -23.79 11.50
N LYS A 232 -30.53 -24.76 11.04
CA LYS A 232 -29.89 -25.76 11.90
C LYS A 232 -28.97 -25.13 12.95
N HIS A 233 -28.32 -24.03 12.60
CA HIS A 233 -27.36 -23.33 13.46
C HIS A 233 -27.94 -22.08 14.15
N GLY A 234 -29.27 -21.96 14.22
CA GLY A 234 -29.98 -20.80 14.75
C GLY A 234 -29.60 -20.41 16.18
N LYS A 235 -29.25 -21.36 17.05
CA LYS A 235 -28.76 -21.04 18.41
C LYS A 235 -27.44 -20.24 18.39
N ARG A 236 -26.55 -20.53 17.43
CA ARG A 236 -25.29 -19.82 17.25
C ARG A 236 -25.49 -18.51 16.50
N PHE A 237 -26.43 -18.48 15.56
CA PHE A 237 -26.76 -17.31 14.74
C PHE A 237 -28.21 -16.87 14.95
N PRO A 238 -28.60 -16.47 16.18
CA PRO A 238 -29.99 -16.12 16.48
C PRO A 238 -30.46 -14.97 15.61
N GLN A 239 -29.57 -14.05 15.24
CA GLN A 239 -29.90 -12.97 14.34
C GLN A 239 -30.52 -13.52 13.04
N MET A 240 -30.01 -14.61 12.46
CA MET A 240 -30.48 -15.14 11.17
C MET A 240 -31.91 -15.70 11.21
N VAL A 241 -32.36 -16.20 12.36
CA VAL A 241 -33.60 -16.98 12.50
C VAL A 241 -34.66 -16.32 13.38
N GLU A 242 -34.24 -15.47 14.32
CA GLU A 242 -35.15 -14.76 15.22
C GLU A 242 -35.74 -13.51 14.57
N PRO A 243 -36.88 -12.99 15.08
CA PRO A 243 -37.49 -11.76 14.57
C PRO A 243 -36.53 -10.57 14.62
N SER A 244 -36.34 -9.88 13.51
CA SER A 244 -35.49 -8.68 13.43
C SER A 244 -36.25 -7.41 13.84
N ASP A 245 -35.73 -6.69 14.83
CA ASP A 245 -36.26 -5.40 15.27
C ASP A 245 -36.22 -4.35 14.16
N GLY A 246 -35.14 -4.35 13.36
CA GLY A 246 -34.94 -3.42 12.24
C GLY A 246 -35.94 -3.62 11.08
N TYR A 247 -36.63 -4.76 11.07
CA TYR A 247 -37.58 -5.17 10.03
C TYR A 247 -38.92 -5.65 10.60
N HIS A 248 -39.38 -5.05 11.72
CA HIS A 248 -40.71 -5.25 12.29
C HIS A 248 -41.06 -6.73 12.59
N GLY A 249 -40.08 -7.48 13.11
CA GLY A 249 -40.24 -8.87 13.48
C GLY A 249 -40.09 -9.87 12.31
N LEU A 250 -39.59 -9.42 11.15
CA LEU A 250 -39.25 -10.30 10.04
C LEU A 250 -38.22 -11.36 10.47
N LYS A 251 -38.51 -12.63 10.18
CA LYS A 251 -37.56 -13.73 10.33
C LYS A 251 -36.87 -13.98 9.00
N PHE A 252 -35.58 -13.66 8.92
CA PHE A 252 -34.85 -13.68 7.65
C PHE A 252 -34.75 -15.08 7.04
N TRP A 253 -34.35 -16.08 7.82
CA TRP A 253 -34.24 -17.46 7.34
C TRP A 253 -35.57 -18.00 6.79
N ASP A 254 -36.67 -17.80 7.53
CA ASP A 254 -38.01 -18.26 7.13
C ASP A 254 -38.48 -17.59 5.83
N THR A 255 -38.04 -16.35 5.58
CA THR A 255 -38.47 -15.54 4.43
C THR A 255 -37.61 -15.78 3.19
N PHE A 256 -36.29 -15.83 3.35
CA PHE A 256 -35.33 -15.79 2.24
C PHE A 256 -34.57 -17.10 2.03
N GLY A 257 -34.62 -18.03 2.99
CA GLY A 257 -33.96 -19.32 2.89
C GLY A 257 -32.48 -19.17 2.50
N PRO A 258 -32.00 -19.84 1.44
CA PRO A 258 -30.57 -19.86 1.06
C PRO A 258 -29.89 -18.50 0.92
N ILE A 259 -30.57 -17.43 0.51
CA ILE A 259 -29.93 -16.11 0.31
C ILE A 259 -29.94 -15.21 1.57
N THR A 260 -30.30 -15.77 2.72
CA THR A 260 -30.49 -15.03 3.98
C THR A 260 -29.29 -14.18 4.37
N PHE A 261 -28.07 -14.72 4.25
CA PHE A 261 -26.87 -13.99 4.62
C PHE A 261 -26.64 -12.78 3.71
N ALA A 262 -26.70 -12.96 2.38
CA ALA A 262 -26.59 -11.85 1.44
C ALA A 262 -27.65 -10.76 1.65
N ILE A 263 -28.91 -11.14 1.90
CA ILE A 263 -29.97 -10.16 2.16
C ILE A 263 -29.68 -9.37 3.44
N ARG A 264 -29.33 -10.03 4.55
CA ARG A 264 -28.97 -9.33 5.80
C ARG A 264 -27.77 -8.41 5.63
N ALA A 265 -26.70 -8.88 4.99
CA ALA A 265 -25.52 -8.08 4.72
C ALA A 265 -25.89 -6.80 3.94
N ARG A 266 -26.84 -6.89 2.99
CA ARG A 266 -27.34 -5.73 2.23
C ARG A 266 -28.22 -4.80 3.06
N VAL A 267 -29.23 -5.35 3.73
CA VAL A 267 -30.33 -4.55 4.27
C VAL A 267 -30.08 -4.08 5.69
N GLU A 268 -29.18 -4.71 6.45
CA GLU A 268 -28.75 -4.23 7.77
C GLU A 268 -27.36 -3.58 7.66
N VAL A 269 -26.34 -4.35 7.31
CA VAL A 269 -24.95 -3.87 7.42
C VAL A 269 -24.60 -2.82 6.37
N LEU A 270 -24.77 -3.11 5.08
CA LEU A 270 -24.47 -2.15 4.01
C LEU A 270 -25.34 -0.91 4.11
N ARG A 271 -26.62 -1.08 4.43
CA ARG A 271 -27.57 0.02 4.65
C ARG A 271 -27.03 0.96 5.73
N ASP A 272 -26.71 0.46 6.91
CA ASP A 272 -26.47 1.32 8.07
C ASP A 272 -25.00 1.78 8.16
N LEU A 273 -24.04 0.99 7.67
CA LEU A 273 -22.64 1.38 7.55
C LEU A 273 -22.40 2.32 6.34
N GLY A 274 -23.14 2.11 5.24
CA GLY A 274 -23.06 2.94 4.04
C GLY A 274 -21.84 2.69 3.15
N ALA A 275 -21.15 1.56 3.28
CA ALA A 275 -19.96 1.23 2.48
C ALA A 275 -20.29 0.75 1.04
N CYS A 276 -21.15 1.48 0.32
CA CYS A 276 -21.67 1.10 -0.98
C CYS A 276 -20.72 1.37 -2.15
N LEU A 277 -20.77 0.52 -3.18
CA LEU A 277 -20.08 0.72 -4.45
C LEU A 277 -20.83 1.73 -5.34
N ASN A 278 -20.10 2.63 -5.99
CA ASN A 278 -20.71 3.59 -6.92
C ASN A 278 -20.89 2.99 -8.34
N PRO A 279 -21.88 3.43 -9.13
CA PRO A 279 -22.20 2.81 -10.42
C PRO A 279 -21.11 2.98 -11.49
N PHE A 280 -20.30 4.04 -11.43
CA PHE A 280 -19.18 4.22 -12.36
C PHE A 280 -18.07 3.19 -12.10
N ALA A 281 -17.74 2.96 -10.82
CA ALA A 281 -16.83 1.91 -10.40
C ALA A 281 -17.35 0.52 -10.78
N ALA A 282 -18.64 0.23 -10.55
CA ALA A 282 -19.23 -1.03 -10.97
C ALA A 282 -19.10 -1.26 -12.48
N GLN A 283 -19.31 -0.22 -13.30
CA GLN A 283 -19.11 -0.36 -14.74
C GLN A 283 -17.64 -0.57 -15.13
N GLN A 284 -16.69 0.13 -14.49
CA GLN A 284 -15.27 -0.14 -14.72
C GLN A 284 -14.87 -1.58 -14.37
N LEU A 285 -15.43 -2.12 -13.28
CA LEU A 285 -15.18 -3.51 -12.88
C LEU A 285 -15.81 -4.51 -13.87
N LEU A 286 -17.00 -4.21 -14.40
CA LEU A 286 -17.63 -5.06 -15.43
C LEU A 286 -16.75 -5.16 -16.68
N LEU A 287 -16.18 -4.05 -17.15
CA LEU A 287 -15.20 -4.06 -18.26
C LEU A 287 -13.95 -4.88 -17.92
N GLY A 288 -13.49 -4.80 -16.66
CA GLY A 288 -12.43 -5.67 -16.15
C GLY A 288 -12.81 -7.16 -16.27
N ILE A 289 -13.98 -7.54 -15.76
CA ILE A 289 -14.46 -8.93 -15.72
C ILE A 289 -14.56 -9.54 -17.12
N GLU A 290 -14.97 -8.78 -18.14
CA GLU A 290 -15.12 -9.30 -19.51
C GLU A 290 -13.82 -9.90 -20.08
N THR A 291 -12.66 -9.46 -19.56
CA THR A 291 -11.33 -9.94 -19.95
C THR A 291 -10.61 -10.73 -18.87
N LEU A 292 -11.29 -11.06 -17.77
CA LEU A 292 -10.68 -11.68 -16.59
C LEU A 292 -9.96 -12.99 -16.91
N SER A 293 -10.61 -13.90 -17.64
CA SER A 293 -9.98 -15.17 -18.03
C SER A 293 -8.69 -14.98 -18.82
N LEU A 294 -8.71 -14.08 -19.81
CA LEU A 294 -7.58 -13.83 -20.71
C LEU A 294 -6.39 -13.25 -19.93
N ARG A 295 -6.65 -12.30 -19.03
CA ARG A 295 -5.62 -11.70 -18.18
C ARG A 295 -5.08 -12.72 -17.19
N ALA A 296 -5.94 -13.49 -16.53
CA ALA A 296 -5.54 -14.49 -15.54
C ALA A 296 -4.64 -15.59 -16.15
N GLU A 297 -4.92 -16.05 -17.37
CA GLU A 297 -4.07 -16.98 -18.11
C GLU A 297 -2.68 -16.41 -18.32
N ARG A 298 -2.60 -15.17 -18.83
CA ARG A 298 -1.31 -14.51 -19.07
C ARG A 298 -0.54 -14.28 -17.77
N HIS A 299 -1.20 -13.83 -16.71
CA HIS A 299 -0.58 -13.67 -15.39
C HIS A 299 0.05 -14.98 -14.90
N ALA A 300 -0.68 -16.09 -14.96
CA ALA A 300 -0.20 -17.38 -14.49
C ALA A 300 0.95 -17.94 -15.35
N GLN A 301 0.87 -17.78 -16.67
CA GLN A 301 1.94 -18.16 -17.60
C GLN A 301 3.22 -17.37 -17.32
N ASN A 302 3.12 -16.04 -17.24
CA ASN A 302 4.25 -15.17 -16.96
C ASN A 302 4.84 -15.46 -15.58
N ALA A 303 4.01 -15.64 -14.55
CA ALA A 303 4.48 -15.92 -13.19
C ALA A 303 5.24 -17.24 -13.10
N LEU A 304 4.77 -18.31 -13.74
CA LEU A 304 5.48 -19.58 -13.77
C LEU A 304 6.81 -19.49 -14.54
N ALA A 305 6.83 -18.78 -15.67
CA ALA A 305 8.04 -18.57 -16.44
C ALA A 305 9.09 -17.76 -15.66
N LEU A 306 8.67 -16.66 -15.02
CA LEU A 306 9.53 -15.84 -14.19
C LEU A 306 10.05 -16.61 -12.97
N ALA A 307 9.19 -17.38 -12.29
CA ALA A 307 9.60 -18.21 -11.14
C ALA A 307 10.73 -19.19 -11.53
N ARG A 308 10.60 -19.86 -12.68
CA ARG A 308 11.62 -20.79 -13.21
C ARG A 308 12.91 -20.11 -13.66
N TYR A 309 12.81 -18.87 -14.13
CA TYR A 309 13.97 -18.05 -14.43
C TYR A 309 14.71 -17.69 -13.13
N LEU A 310 13.99 -17.20 -12.12
CA LEU A 310 14.55 -16.81 -10.82
C LEU A 310 15.20 -17.99 -10.08
N GLU A 311 14.65 -19.21 -10.17
CA GLU A 311 15.27 -20.42 -9.58
C GLU A 311 16.69 -20.70 -10.14
N LYS A 312 17.01 -20.16 -11.32
CA LYS A 312 18.31 -20.33 -11.98
C LYS A 312 19.22 -19.11 -11.84
N SER A 313 18.71 -17.99 -11.31
CA SER A 313 19.48 -16.74 -11.18
C SER A 313 20.56 -16.90 -10.12
N GLU A 314 21.77 -16.44 -10.43
CA GLU A 314 22.88 -16.43 -9.47
C GLU A 314 22.68 -15.40 -8.35
N TYR A 315 21.78 -14.43 -8.52
CA TYR A 315 21.45 -13.38 -7.55
C TYR A 315 20.34 -13.77 -6.58
N VAL A 316 19.67 -14.90 -6.82
CA VAL A 316 18.51 -15.34 -6.04
C VAL A 316 18.89 -16.49 -5.11
N SER A 317 18.47 -16.41 -3.85
CA SER A 317 18.72 -17.42 -2.81
C SER A 317 17.62 -18.48 -2.77
N TRP A 318 16.37 -18.07 -2.97
CA TRP A 318 15.19 -18.94 -2.93
C TRP A 318 14.03 -18.29 -3.70
N VAL A 319 13.09 -19.10 -4.18
CA VAL A 319 11.86 -18.66 -4.84
C VAL A 319 10.66 -19.34 -4.18
N SER A 320 9.61 -18.57 -3.93
CA SER A 320 8.34 -19.04 -3.39
C SER A 320 7.23 -18.74 -4.39
N TYR A 321 6.76 -19.80 -5.06
CA TYR A 321 5.63 -19.77 -5.98
C TYR A 321 4.92 -21.14 -5.99
N PRO A 322 3.58 -21.21 -5.81
CA PRO A 322 2.88 -22.49 -5.70
C PRO A 322 2.99 -23.40 -6.94
N GLY A 323 3.33 -22.83 -8.11
CA GLY A 323 3.53 -23.59 -9.34
C GLY A 323 4.88 -24.31 -9.44
N LEU A 324 5.82 -24.07 -8.52
CA LEU A 324 7.10 -24.79 -8.46
C LEU A 324 6.95 -26.07 -7.64
N GLU A 325 7.55 -27.16 -8.11
CA GLU A 325 7.54 -28.47 -7.42
C GLU A 325 8.23 -28.41 -6.04
N SER A 326 9.16 -27.47 -5.87
CA SER A 326 9.87 -27.18 -4.63
C SER A 326 9.01 -26.50 -3.56
N HIS A 327 7.86 -25.94 -3.94
CA HIS A 327 7.00 -25.19 -3.02
C HIS A 327 6.21 -26.13 -2.09
N GLN A 328 6.19 -25.82 -0.79
CA GLN A 328 5.55 -26.68 0.23
C GLN A 328 4.06 -26.95 -0.06
N SER A 329 3.35 -25.99 -0.64
CA SER A 329 1.93 -26.15 -1.00
C SER A 329 1.69 -26.64 -2.43
N HIS A 330 2.70 -27.11 -3.17
CA HIS A 330 2.54 -27.47 -4.59
C HIS A 330 1.46 -28.52 -4.83
N GLU A 331 1.42 -29.58 -4.01
CA GLU A 331 0.42 -30.65 -4.18
C GLU A 331 -1.00 -30.16 -3.85
N THR A 332 -1.17 -29.39 -2.78
CA THR A 332 -2.47 -28.77 -2.45
C THR A 332 -2.88 -27.74 -3.51
N ALA A 333 -1.94 -26.98 -4.05
CA ALA A 333 -2.18 -26.04 -5.14
C ALA A 333 -2.62 -26.78 -6.42
N LYS A 334 -2.00 -27.90 -6.79
CA LYS A 334 -2.48 -28.76 -7.90
C LYS A 334 -3.88 -29.33 -7.66
N LYS A 335 -4.21 -29.63 -6.40
CA LYS A 335 -5.55 -30.09 -6.01
C LYS A 335 -6.62 -29.03 -6.25
N TYR A 336 -6.35 -27.76 -5.96
CA TYR A 336 -7.40 -26.71 -5.99
C TYR A 336 -7.28 -25.68 -7.11
N LEU A 337 -6.07 -25.27 -7.48
CA LEU A 337 -5.82 -24.24 -8.49
C LEU A 337 -5.80 -24.87 -9.90
N LYS A 338 -6.97 -25.03 -10.51
CA LYS A 338 -7.13 -25.83 -11.76
C LYS A 338 -6.73 -25.10 -13.03
N ARG A 339 -6.53 -23.78 -12.98
CA ARG A 339 -6.35 -22.92 -14.16
C ARG A 339 -5.09 -22.05 -14.09
N GLY A 340 -4.07 -22.53 -13.40
CA GLY A 340 -2.83 -21.80 -13.13
C GLY A 340 -2.65 -21.52 -11.63
N PHE A 341 -1.44 -21.13 -11.23
CA PHE A 341 -1.01 -21.05 -9.82
C PHE A 341 -0.99 -19.62 -9.26
N GLY A 342 -1.83 -18.73 -9.81
CA GLY A 342 -1.86 -17.31 -9.46
C GLY A 342 -0.83 -16.47 -10.22
N GLY A 343 -0.78 -15.17 -9.91
CA GLY A 343 0.07 -14.19 -10.59
C GLY A 343 1.08 -13.48 -9.67
N VAL A 344 1.34 -14.04 -8.48
CA VAL A 344 2.23 -13.42 -7.49
C VAL A 344 3.25 -14.45 -7.03
N LEU A 345 4.49 -14.01 -6.88
CA LEU A 345 5.59 -14.80 -6.31
C LEU A 345 6.44 -13.92 -5.39
N SER A 346 7.24 -14.57 -4.55
CA SER A 346 8.31 -13.93 -3.80
C SER A 346 9.61 -14.65 -4.04
N PHE A 347 10.71 -13.93 -3.88
CA PHE A 347 12.05 -14.52 -3.92
C PHE A 347 12.95 -13.77 -2.96
N GLY A 348 13.99 -14.46 -2.49
CA GLY A 348 15.04 -13.87 -1.66
C GLY A 348 16.24 -13.50 -2.49
N VAL A 349 16.75 -12.29 -2.33
CA VAL A 349 17.97 -11.83 -3.00
C VAL A 349 19.24 -12.12 -2.19
N LYS A 350 20.32 -12.51 -2.87
CA LYS A 350 21.65 -12.61 -2.25
C LYS A 350 22.19 -11.21 -1.97
N GLY A 351 22.60 -10.97 -0.73
CA GLY A 351 23.05 -9.65 -0.27
C GLY A 351 22.07 -8.92 0.65
N GLY A 352 20.95 -9.56 1.04
CA GLY A 352 20.02 -9.07 2.06
C GLY A 352 19.24 -7.83 1.63
N GLY A 353 18.72 -7.06 2.59
CA GLY A 353 17.79 -5.96 2.30
C GLY A 353 18.40 -4.83 1.48
N ALA A 354 19.70 -4.57 1.62
CA ALA A 354 20.40 -3.57 0.83
C ALA A 354 20.46 -3.94 -0.67
N ALA A 355 20.65 -5.24 -0.97
CA ALA A 355 20.55 -5.75 -2.33
C ALA A 355 19.09 -5.71 -2.83
N GLY A 356 18.14 -6.04 -1.95
CA GLY A 356 16.72 -6.01 -2.27
C GLY A 356 16.22 -4.64 -2.70
N SER A 357 16.58 -3.59 -1.95
CA SER A 357 16.28 -2.21 -2.33
C SER A 357 16.93 -1.80 -3.66
N GLN A 358 18.20 -2.17 -3.89
CA GLN A 358 18.88 -1.83 -5.14
C GLN A 358 18.20 -2.47 -6.37
N ILE A 359 17.81 -3.76 -6.28
CA ILE A 359 17.10 -4.42 -7.38
C ILE A 359 15.75 -3.74 -7.64
N VAL A 360 14.99 -3.46 -6.58
CA VAL A 360 13.66 -2.85 -6.74
C VAL A 360 13.75 -1.43 -7.30
N ASP A 361 14.73 -0.64 -6.87
CA ASP A 361 14.94 0.72 -7.38
C ASP A 361 15.60 0.73 -8.78
N GLY A 362 16.25 -0.36 -9.17
CA GLY A 362 16.93 -0.51 -10.45
C GLY A 362 15.99 -0.81 -11.62
N PHE A 363 14.79 -1.36 -11.37
CA PHE A 363 13.81 -1.67 -12.41
C PHE A 363 13.44 -0.45 -13.27
N LYS A 364 13.34 -0.64 -14.59
CA LYS A 364 12.94 0.40 -15.54
C LYS A 364 11.53 0.19 -16.09
N LEU A 365 11.07 -1.06 -16.16
CA LEU A 365 9.73 -1.45 -16.59
C LEU A 365 8.84 -1.72 -15.37
N ILE A 366 9.34 -2.51 -14.43
CA ILE A 366 8.59 -2.95 -13.25
C ILE A 366 8.40 -1.79 -12.28
N SER A 367 7.17 -1.56 -11.86
CA SER A 367 6.84 -0.43 -10.97
C SER A 367 6.96 -0.81 -9.50
N ASN A 368 7.67 0.01 -8.71
CA ASN A 368 7.75 -0.13 -7.26
C ASN A 368 6.49 0.46 -6.58
N LEU A 369 5.53 -0.37 -6.18
CA LEU A 369 4.36 0.07 -5.40
C LEU A 369 3.68 -1.04 -4.61
N ALA A 370 2.90 -0.64 -3.61
CA ALA A 370 2.12 -1.54 -2.75
C ALA A 370 0.76 -1.92 -3.37
N ASN A 371 0.76 -2.63 -4.50
CA ASN A 371 -0.45 -3.24 -5.10
C ASN A 371 -0.15 -4.64 -5.69
N VAL A 372 -1.20 -5.38 -6.07
CA VAL A 372 -1.12 -6.66 -6.80
C VAL A 372 -2.27 -6.78 -7.80
N GLY A 373 -2.12 -7.62 -8.82
CA GLY A 373 -3.17 -7.96 -9.78
C GLY A 373 -3.54 -6.86 -10.78
N ASP A 374 -2.64 -5.90 -11.02
CA ASP A 374 -2.69 -5.00 -12.18
C ASP A 374 -2.12 -5.70 -13.41
N SER A 375 -2.54 -5.31 -14.61
CA SER A 375 -1.95 -5.74 -15.88
C SER A 375 -0.47 -5.38 -16.02
N LYS A 376 0.04 -4.41 -15.26
CA LYS A 376 1.47 -4.05 -15.20
C LYS A 376 2.18 -4.84 -14.12
N THR A 377 3.43 -5.23 -14.36
CA THR A 377 4.27 -5.92 -13.39
C THR A 377 4.68 -4.96 -12.27
N LEU A 378 4.46 -5.39 -11.03
CA LEU A 378 4.71 -4.60 -9.82
C LEU A 378 5.70 -5.32 -8.92
N ALA A 379 6.64 -4.57 -8.36
CA ALA A 379 7.56 -5.05 -7.34
C ALA A 379 7.39 -4.28 -6.03
N ILE A 380 7.73 -4.93 -4.92
CA ILE A 380 7.94 -4.24 -3.65
C ILE A 380 8.90 -5.04 -2.78
N HIS A 381 9.71 -4.34 -1.98
CA HIS A 381 10.57 -4.92 -0.96
C HIS A 381 9.91 -4.77 0.43
N PRO A 382 9.19 -5.78 0.95
CA PRO A 382 8.29 -5.58 2.08
C PRO A 382 9.00 -5.20 3.39
N TRP A 383 10.23 -5.69 3.61
CA TRP A 383 11.00 -5.44 4.84
C TRP A 383 11.20 -3.95 5.13
N THR A 384 11.52 -3.15 4.10
CA THR A 384 11.81 -1.71 4.22
C THR A 384 10.62 -0.83 3.82
N THR A 385 9.44 -1.41 3.56
CA THR A 385 8.27 -0.65 3.10
C THR A 385 7.01 -1.06 3.84
N THR A 386 6.21 -1.97 3.28
CA THR A 386 4.87 -2.34 3.77
C THR A 386 4.85 -2.90 5.19
N HIS A 387 5.96 -3.46 5.67
CA HIS A 387 6.07 -4.03 7.01
C HIS A 387 7.00 -3.23 7.93
N GLU A 388 7.41 -2.01 7.54
CA GLU A 388 8.28 -1.14 8.35
C GLU A 388 7.70 -0.84 9.75
N GLN A 389 6.36 -0.83 9.88
CA GLN A 389 5.66 -0.59 11.14
C GLN A 389 5.73 -1.76 12.14
N LEU A 390 6.14 -2.95 11.68
CA LEU A 390 6.28 -4.13 12.53
C LEU A 390 7.68 -4.20 13.13
N THR A 391 7.80 -4.81 14.30
CA THR A 391 9.10 -5.23 14.83
C THR A 391 9.75 -6.26 13.92
N ASP A 392 11.08 -6.39 13.96
CA ASP A 392 11.79 -7.35 13.10
C ASP A 392 11.37 -8.80 13.41
N GLU A 393 11.09 -9.12 14.67
CA GLU A 393 10.52 -10.41 15.08
C GLU A 393 9.12 -10.62 14.47
N GLU A 394 8.27 -9.60 14.47
CA GLU A 394 6.94 -9.68 13.85
C GLU A 394 7.03 -9.85 12.33
N LYS A 395 7.94 -9.16 11.65
CA LYS A 395 8.21 -9.34 10.21
C LYS A 395 8.61 -10.77 9.89
N ILE A 396 9.58 -11.32 10.62
CA ILE A 396 10.05 -12.69 10.41
C ILE A 396 8.92 -13.68 10.69
N SER A 397 8.16 -13.47 11.77
CA SER A 397 7.04 -14.36 12.13
C SER A 397 5.94 -14.38 11.05
N SER A 398 5.68 -13.25 10.40
CA SER A 398 4.73 -13.17 9.27
C SER A 398 5.29 -13.72 7.96
N GLY A 399 6.55 -14.16 7.94
CA GLY A 399 7.21 -14.70 6.74
C GLY A 399 7.86 -13.64 5.85
N VAL A 400 8.04 -12.42 6.35
CA VAL A 400 8.80 -11.36 5.68
C VAL A 400 10.24 -11.39 6.16
N THR A 401 11.13 -11.86 5.29
CA THR A 401 12.59 -11.85 5.53
C THR A 401 13.22 -10.59 4.94
N GLU A 402 14.42 -10.23 5.42
CA GLU A 402 15.13 -9.03 4.99
C GLU A 402 15.47 -9.04 3.49
N ASP A 403 15.64 -10.22 2.90
CA ASP A 403 15.97 -10.42 1.49
C ASP A 403 14.75 -10.54 0.57
N LEU A 404 13.53 -10.52 1.12
CA LEU A 404 12.31 -10.82 0.37
C LEU A 404 11.91 -9.69 -0.57
N ILE A 405 11.78 -9.99 -1.86
CA ILE A 405 11.08 -9.16 -2.84
C ILE A 405 9.78 -9.88 -3.22
N ARG A 406 8.67 -9.12 -3.29
CA ARG A 406 7.40 -9.59 -3.82
C ARG A 406 7.16 -9.02 -5.20
N ILE A 407 6.78 -9.90 -6.14
CA ILE A 407 6.41 -9.53 -7.51
C ILE A 407 4.96 -9.92 -7.77
N SER A 408 4.16 -8.94 -8.18
CA SER A 408 2.89 -9.18 -8.86
C SER A 408 3.16 -9.13 -10.36
N VAL A 409 3.21 -10.30 -10.99
CA VAL A 409 3.58 -10.43 -12.39
C VAL A 409 2.43 -9.96 -13.27
N GLY A 410 2.71 -9.05 -14.19
CA GLY A 410 1.74 -8.45 -15.10
C GLY A 410 1.48 -9.28 -16.35
N THR A 411 1.03 -8.60 -17.41
CA THR A 411 0.62 -9.18 -18.69
C THR A 411 1.52 -8.78 -19.86
N GLU A 412 2.63 -8.10 -19.57
CA GLU A 412 3.69 -7.78 -20.54
C GLU A 412 4.26 -9.05 -21.19
N HIS A 413 5.08 -8.85 -22.23
CA HIS A 413 5.85 -9.95 -22.79
C HIS A 413 6.85 -10.46 -21.74
N ILE A 414 6.91 -11.78 -21.53
CA ILE A 414 7.74 -12.36 -20.47
C ILE A 414 9.23 -12.03 -20.65
N ASP A 415 9.72 -11.99 -21.89
CA ASP A 415 11.13 -11.67 -22.16
C ASP A 415 11.47 -10.23 -21.76
N ASP A 416 10.53 -9.28 -21.85
CA ASP A 416 10.76 -7.88 -21.43
C ASP A 416 10.81 -7.78 -19.91
N ILE A 417 9.97 -8.56 -19.21
CA ILE A 417 10.01 -8.67 -17.75
C ILE A 417 11.37 -9.24 -17.33
N ILE A 418 11.79 -10.36 -17.92
CA ILE A 418 13.08 -11.01 -17.62
C ILE A 418 14.25 -10.07 -17.93
N ALA A 419 14.22 -9.35 -19.05
CA ALA A 419 15.26 -8.38 -19.40
C ALA A 419 15.38 -7.25 -18.37
N ASP A 420 14.26 -6.80 -17.78
CA ASP A 420 14.26 -5.80 -16.71
C ASP A 420 14.83 -6.33 -15.39
N PHE A 421 14.66 -7.63 -15.10
CA PHE A 421 15.38 -8.31 -14.03
C PHE A 421 16.88 -8.37 -14.31
N GLU A 422 17.28 -8.87 -15.48
CA GLU A 422 18.70 -9.01 -15.84
C GLU A 422 19.44 -7.68 -15.78
N GLN A 423 18.84 -6.58 -16.24
CA GLN A 423 19.48 -5.27 -16.19
C GLN A 423 19.62 -4.78 -14.74
N SER A 424 18.57 -4.94 -13.92
CA SER A 424 18.58 -4.50 -12.52
C SER A 424 19.59 -5.29 -11.68
N GLU A 425 19.62 -6.61 -11.86
CA GLU A 425 20.57 -7.51 -11.21
C GLU A 425 22.03 -7.17 -11.58
N LYS A 426 22.31 -6.83 -12.84
CA LYS A 426 23.65 -6.41 -13.29
C LYS A 426 24.09 -5.05 -12.72
N GLU A 427 23.15 -4.12 -12.54
CA GLU A 427 23.42 -2.82 -11.91
C GLU A 427 23.64 -2.94 -10.39
N MET A 428 23.18 -4.04 -9.78
CA MET A 428 23.31 -4.29 -8.35
C MET A 428 24.79 -4.36 -7.95
N ARG A 429 25.22 -3.39 -7.15
CA ARG A 429 26.56 -3.39 -6.57
C ARG A 429 26.51 -4.24 -5.30
N LEU A 430 26.91 -5.50 -5.43
CA LEU A 430 27.19 -6.32 -4.26
C LEU A 430 28.17 -5.54 -3.36
N PRO A 431 27.88 -5.32 -2.07
CA PRO A 431 28.86 -4.77 -1.16
C PRO A 431 30.13 -5.61 -1.25
N ALA A 432 31.29 -4.96 -1.20
CA ALA A 432 32.62 -5.48 -1.57
C ALA A 432 33.18 -6.64 -0.70
N LEU A 433 32.34 -7.61 -0.34
CA LEU A 433 32.69 -8.82 0.40
C LEU A 433 32.89 -10.05 -0.51
N LEU A 434 32.68 -9.92 -1.83
CA LEU A 434 32.74 -11.02 -2.81
C LEU A 434 33.95 -10.95 -3.77
N LEU A 435 34.97 -10.15 -3.47
CA LEU A 435 36.23 -10.13 -4.25
C LEU A 435 37.31 -11.09 -3.70
N THR A 436 36.94 -12.10 -2.90
CA THR A 436 37.85 -13.13 -2.39
C THR A 436 37.77 -14.47 -3.14
N THR A 437 36.78 -14.67 -4.02
CA THR A 437 36.57 -15.95 -4.72
C THR A 437 37.05 -15.97 -6.18
N PHE A 438 37.37 -14.83 -6.79
CA PHE A 438 37.82 -14.78 -8.20
C PHE A 438 39.34 -14.85 -8.41
N LEU A 439 40.15 -14.94 -7.35
CA LEU A 439 41.60 -15.13 -7.42
C LEU A 439 42.06 -16.58 -7.14
N GLY A 440 41.13 -17.52 -6.95
CA GLY A 440 41.44 -18.92 -6.63
C GLY A 440 41.70 -19.84 -7.84
N ALA A 441 41.63 -19.33 -9.07
CA ALA A 441 41.64 -20.15 -10.28
C ALA A 441 42.72 -19.74 -11.30
N VAL A 442 43.96 -19.46 -10.87
CA VAL A 442 45.16 -19.61 -11.71
C VAL A 442 46.29 -20.16 -10.84
N GLY A 443 46.98 -21.17 -11.36
CA GLY A 443 47.87 -22.09 -10.67
C GLY A 443 49.00 -21.49 -9.82
N VAL A 444 49.29 -22.25 -8.76
CA VAL A 444 50.53 -22.42 -7.98
C VAL A 444 51.76 -21.66 -8.49
N LEU A 445 52.21 -20.67 -7.70
CA LEU A 445 53.60 -20.21 -7.65
C LEU A 445 54.02 -20.00 -6.18
N PRO A 446 55.28 -20.27 -5.79
CA PRO A 446 55.68 -20.30 -4.38
C PRO A 446 55.74 -18.89 -3.77
N SER A 447 55.46 -18.81 -2.48
CA SER A 447 55.24 -17.60 -1.66
C SER A 447 56.45 -16.66 -1.49
N SER A 448 57.43 -16.66 -2.39
CA SER A 448 58.64 -15.83 -2.30
C SER A 448 58.84 -14.82 -3.44
N THR A 449 57.94 -14.76 -4.43
CA THR A 449 58.07 -13.81 -5.57
C THR A 449 57.02 -12.71 -5.64
N LEU A 450 55.96 -12.75 -4.81
CA LEU A 450 54.97 -11.66 -4.71
C LEU A 450 55.45 -10.48 -3.85
N LEU A 451 56.46 -10.68 -3.00
CA LEU A 451 57.06 -9.60 -2.19
C LEU A 451 58.01 -8.68 -2.99
N ALA A 452 58.49 -9.10 -4.17
CA ALA A 452 59.47 -8.34 -4.96
C ALA A 452 58.83 -7.38 -5.96
N ALA A 453 57.62 -7.65 -6.46
CA ALA A 453 56.96 -6.81 -7.46
C ALA A 453 56.20 -5.61 -6.85
N ALA A 454 55.74 -5.71 -5.60
CA ALA A 454 55.16 -4.58 -4.87
C ALA A 454 56.22 -3.59 -4.34
N ALA A 455 57.50 -4.00 -4.28
CA ALA A 455 58.61 -3.20 -3.75
C ALA A 455 59.27 -2.26 -4.79
N ALA A 456 58.91 -2.34 -6.07
CA ALA A 456 59.58 -1.57 -7.13
C ALA A 456 58.78 -0.37 -7.67
N ALA A 457 57.54 -0.14 -7.20
CA ALA A 457 56.68 0.95 -7.68
C ALA A 457 56.50 2.12 -6.70
N SER A 458 57.22 2.13 -5.58
CA SER A 458 57.20 3.25 -4.62
C SER A 458 58.59 3.51 -4.06
N SER A 459 59.47 4.11 -4.87
CA SER A 459 60.73 4.67 -4.35
C SER A 459 61.25 5.78 -5.27
N LYS A 460 60.73 6.98 -5.06
CA LYS A 460 61.49 8.23 -5.21
C LYS A 460 60.93 9.22 -4.18
N GLU A 461 61.85 9.84 -3.45
CA GLU A 461 61.64 10.84 -2.38
C GLU A 461 61.11 10.26 -1.06
N THR A 462 61.72 10.40 0.12
CA THR A 462 63.00 10.97 0.58
C THR A 462 63.15 10.51 2.05
N THR A 463 64.35 10.10 2.45
CA THR A 463 64.95 10.31 3.79
C THR A 463 64.08 10.19 5.07
N GLY A 464 64.31 9.11 5.84
CA GLY A 464 64.40 9.02 7.31
C GLY A 464 63.38 9.74 8.21
N SER A 465 62.52 8.97 8.89
CA SER A 465 62.16 9.12 10.32
C SER A 465 61.24 7.97 10.74
N SER A 466 61.49 7.34 11.90
CA SER A 466 60.51 6.44 12.53
C SER A 466 59.24 7.22 12.88
N THR A 467 58.05 6.73 12.51
CA THR A 467 56.77 7.32 12.94
C THR A 467 56.02 6.37 13.86
N THR A 468 56.15 6.61 15.17
CA THR A 468 55.17 6.24 16.19
C THR A 468 53.78 6.70 15.75
N THR A 469 52.80 5.79 15.67
CA THR A 469 51.40 6.15 15.39
C THR A 469 50.82 6.79 16.63
N THR A 470 50.82 8.11 16.70
CA THR A 470 50.26 8.86 17.83
C THR A 470 48.73 8.72 17.81
N THR A 471 48.18 7.99 18.76
CA THR A 471 46.74 7.90 19.04
C THR A 471 46.35 8.85 20.18
N THR A 472 45.07 9.17 20.30
CA THR A 472 44.56 10.00 21.41
C THR A 472 43.22 9.50 21.95
N THR A 473 42.90 9.84 23.19
CA THR A 473 41.59 9.54 23.79
C THR A 473 40.67 10.75 23.63
N ILE A 474 39.54 10.53 22.95
CA ILE A 474 38.51 11.55 22.72
C ILE A 474 37.29 11.23 23.58
N THR A 475 36.86 12.20 24.38
CA THR A 475 35.64 12.12 25.18
C THR A 475 34.60 13.09 24.61
N LEU A 476 33.48 12.55 24.14
CA LEU A 476 32.31 13.34 23.78
C LEU A 476 31.42 13.49 25.00
N ARG A 477 31.06 14.70 25.37
CA ARG A 477 30.20 14.97 26.54
C ARG A 477 28.85 15.51 26.11
N ILE A 478 27.78 15.02 26.72
CA ILE A 478 26.45 15.61 26.56
C ILE A 478 26.28 16.67 27.66
N PRO A 479 26.36 17.98 27.35
CA PRO A 479 26.13 19.01 28.33
C PRO A 479 24.65 19.03 28.75
N ALA A 480 24.38 19.39 30.01
CA ALA A 480 23.03 19.75 30.41
C ALA A 480 22.60 20.99 29.63
N SER A 481 21.57 20.86 28.77
CA SER A 481 21.08 21.95 27.93
C SER A 481 19.58 22.17 28.16
N PRO A 482 19.17 22.83 29.27
CA PRO A 482 17.78 23.25 29.45
C PRO A 482 17.41 24.31 28.40
N PRO A 483 16.23 24.25 27.74
CA PRO A 483 15.09 23.35 27.98
C PRO A 483 15.08 22.06 27.13
N LEU A 484 16.02 21.90 26.20
CA LEU A 484 16.01 20.83 25.20
C LEU A 484 16.34 19.45 25.78
N LEU A 485 17.24 19.38 26.76
CA LEU A 485 17.58 18.16 27.48
C LEU A 485 17.71 18.48 28.98
N PRO A 486 16.59 18.50 29.72
CA PRO A 486 16.57 18.94 31.12
C PRO A 486 17.31 18.00 32.08
N ASN A 487 17.41 16.70 31.74
CA ASN A 487 18.23 15.75 32.47
C ASN A 487 18.86 14.69 31.54
N PRO A 488 20.17 14.78 31.21
CA PRO A 488 20.85 13.83 30.34
C PRO A 488 20.94 12.40 30.91
N HIS A 489 20.80 12.21 32.22
CA HIS A 489 20.80 10.87 32.85
C HIS A 489 19.52 10.06 32.55
N LEU A 490 18.50 10.68 31.94
CA LEU A 490 17.28 10.01 31.49
C LEU A 490 17.35 9.52 30.04
N LEU A 491 18.50 9.69 29.36
CA LEU A 491 18.67 9.14 28.03
C LEU A 491 18.63 7.60 28.07
N PRO A 492 18.03 6.93 27.07
CA PRO A 492 17.98 5.48 27.02
C PRO A 492 19.39 4.85 27.09
N ALA A 493 19.54 3.74 27.81
CA ALA A 493 20.81 3.00 27.88
C ALA A 493 21.32 2.52 26.52
N SER A 494 20.44 2.42 25.52
CA SER A 494 20.79 2.11 24.13
C SER A 494 21.50 3.26 23.37
N THR A 495 21.60 4.45 23.98
CA THR A 495 22.26 5.62 23.39
C THR A 495 23.75 5.37 23.18
N ARG A 496 24.25 5.59 21.96
CA ARG A 496 25.66 5.40 21.60
C ARG A 496 26.15 6.47 20.63
N ALA A 497 27.44 6.76 20.65
CA ALA A 497 28.09 7.59 19.65
C ALA A 497 28.96 6.74 18.70
N THR A 498 29.13 7.20 17.47
CA THR A 498 30.01 6.61 16.47
C THR A 498 30.96 7.65 15.87
N LEU A 499 32.21 7.25 15.63
CA LEU A 499 33.20 8.00 14.84
C LEU A 499 33.46 7.23 13.56
N THR A 500 33.17 7.84 12.41
CA THR A 500 33.30 7.18 11.10
C THR A 500 34.25 7.96 10.19
N ALA A 501 35.25 7.26 9.66
CA ALA A 501 36.17 7.72 8.64
C ALA A 501 36.35 6.61 7.58
N LEU A 502 37.01 6.92 6.46
CA LEU A 502 37.23 5.96 5.38
C LEU A 502 38.08 4.77 5.89
N GLY A 503 37.44 3.62 6.10
CA GLY A 503 38.07 2.40 6.63
C GLY A 503 38.17 2.29 8.16
N VAL A 504 37.63 3.25 8.93
CA VAL A 504 37.63 3.23 10.40
C VAL A 504 36.24 3.57 10.95
N SER A 505 35.67 2.69 11.76
CA SER A 505 34.41 2.95 12.49
C SER A 505 34.58 2.56 13.96
N LEU A 506 34.50 3.53 14.86
CA LEU A 506 34.57 3.32 16.31
C LEU A 506 33.21 3.63 16.91
N SER A 507 32.81 2.89 17.96
CA SER A 507 31.56 3.16 18.69
C SER A 507 31.80 3.14 20.20
N ALA A 508 31.15 4.05 20.91
CA ALA A 508 31.20 4.13 22.36
C ALA A 508 29.78 4.26 22.95
N PRO A 509 29.42 3.47 23.98
CA PRO A 509 28.13 3.61 24.67
C PRO A 509 28.13 4.83 25.60
N LEU A 510 26.94 5.31 25.97
CA LEU A 510 26.78 6.39 26.94
C LEU A 510 27.23 5.92 28.35
N SER A 511 28.15 6.66 28.96
CA SER A 511 28.62 6.41 30.32
C SER A 511 27.67 6.99 31.38
N VAL A 512 27.83 6.56 32.64
CA VAL A 512 27.12 7.13 33.80
C VAL A 512 27.40 8.62 34.03
N HIS A 513 28.46 9.16 33.41
CA HIS A 513 28.85 10.57 33.48
C HIS A 513 28.36 11.38 32.26
N ASN A 514 27.42 10.84 31.47
CA ASN A 514 26.90 11.45 30.24
C ASN A 514 27.99 11.72 29.19
N THR A 515 28.96 10.80 29.09
CA THR A 515 30.06 10.89 28.13
C THR A 515 30.18 9.63 27.27
N PHE A 516 30.74 9.78 26.08
CA PHE A 516 31.19 8.68 25.22
C PHE A 516 32.71 8.76 25.13
N VAL A 517 33.40 7.68 25.50
CA VAL A 517 34.87 7.66 25.55
C VAL A 517 35.40 6.76 24.43
N PHE A 518 36.14 7.36 23.50
CA PHE A 518 36.86 6.67 22.43
C PHE A 518 38.34 6.67 22.77
N ARG A 519 38.90 5.48 22.96
CA ARG A 519 40.34 5.28 23.19
C ARG A 519 41.05 5.02 21.87
N ASP A 520 42.33 5.34 21.83
CA ASP A 520 43.21 5.03 20.69
C ASP A 520 42.75 5.59 19.34
N VAL A 521 42.15 6.78 19.31
CA VAL A 521 41.69 7.40 18.07
C VAL A 521 42.90 7.84 17.22
N PRO A 522 43.07 7.31 15.99
CA PRO A 522 44.19 7.68 15.14
C PRO A 522 44.01 9.08 14.54
N ALA A 523 45.11 9.67 14.07
CA ALA A 523 45.06 10.93 13.32
C ALA A 523 44.20 10.77 12.06
N GLY A 524 43.28 11.71 11.84
CA GLY A 524 42.30 11.62 10.75
C GLY A 524 41.09 12.54 10.94
N SER A 525 40.21 12.54 9.95
CA SER A 525 38.95 13.28 9.96
C SER A 525 37.77 12.33 10.11
N TYR A 526 36.96 12.52 11.15
CA TYR A 526 35.86 11.65 11.54
C TYR A 526 34.53 12.40 11.52
N LEU A 527 33.48 11.72 11.04
CA LEU A 527 32.11 12.13 11.27
C LEU A 527 31.61 11.51 12.58
N VAL A 528 31.01 12.34 13.43
CA VAL A 528 30.40 11.94 14.70
C VAL A 528 28.90 11.85 14.54
N ASP A 529 28.31 10.73 14.93
CA ASP A 529 26.87 10.57 15.05
C ASP A 529 26.49 10.04 16.43
N VAL A 530 25.42 10.59 17.03
CA VAL A 530 24.90 10.13 18.32
C VAL A 530 23.54 9.49 18.08
N HIS A 531 23.53 8.17 18.13
CA HIS A 531 22.31 7.37 18.00
C HIS A 531 21.57 7.37 19.33
N CYS A 532 20.52 8.17 19.42
CA CYS A 532 19.60 8.20 20.55
C CYS A 532 18.15 8.00 20.06
N PRO A 533 17.32 7.15 20.71
CA PRO A 533 15.92 6.97 20.34
C PRO A 533 15.03 8.20 20.60
N THR A 534 15.33 8.96 21.65
CA THR A 534 14.44 10.01 22.15
C THR A 534 14.83 11.42 21.69
N TYR A 535 16.12 11.66 21.44
CA TYR A 535 16.66 12.97 21.07
C TYR A 535 17.51 12.92 19.80
N ALA A 536 17.52 14.01 19.04
CA ALA A 536 18.44 14.25 17.95
C ALA A 536 19.61 15.10 18.44
N PHE A 537 20.81 14.84 17.93
CA PHE A 537 22.05 15.57 18.23
C PHE A 537 22.60 16.20 16.95
N ALA A 538 23.30 17.33 17.10
CA ALA A 538 23.93 18.00 15.96
C ALA A 538 25.05 17.10 15.40
N PRO A 539 25.14 16.88 14.08
CA PRO A 539 26.25 16.17 13.50
C PRO A 539 27.54 16.95 13.71
N LEU A 540 28.64 16.27 14.03
CA LEU A 540 29.95 16.90 14.21
C LEU A 540 30.99 16.28 13.28
N ARG A 541 31.95 17.09 12.86
CA ARG A 541 33.21 16.64 12.28
C ARG A 541 34.32 16.86 13.30
N LEU A 542 35.17 15.84 13.49
CA LEU A 542 36.40 15.93 14.29
C LEU A 542 37.61 15.75 13.38
N ASP A 543 38.57 16.66 13.43
CA ASP A 543 39.88 16.49 12.80
C ASP A 543 40.94 16.33 13.90
N VAL A 544 41.61 15.19 13.91
CA VAL A 544 42.71 14.86 14.82
C VAL A 544 44.02 15.01 14.05
N ALA A 545 44.82 16.01 14.39
CA ALA A 545 46.10 16.32 13.75
C ALA A 545 47.26 16.24 14.75
N VAL A 546 48.41 15.78 14.26
CA VAL A 546 49.67 15.76 15.01
C VAL A 546 50.65 16.67 14.27
N PRO A 547 50.88 17.92 14.73
CA PRO A 547 51.79 18.84 14.07
C PRO A 547 53.22 18.29 14.08
N ARG A 548 53.95 18.38 12.96
CA ARG A 548 55.34 17.90 12.85
C ARG A 548 56.33 18.59 13.81
N GLU A 549 55.96 19.74 14.37
CA GLU A 549 56.84 20.59 15.19
C GLU A 549 56.48 20.59 16.70
N SER A 550 55.44 19.87 17.13
CA SER A 550 55.10 19.68 18.56
C SER A 550 54.49 18.31 18.82
N ALA A 551 54.92 17.58 19.85
CA ALA A 551 54.36 16.27 20.22
C ALA A 551 52.93 16.32 20.82
N GLU A 552 52.24 17.45 20.71
CA GLU A 552 50.91 17.68 21.27
C GLU A 552 49.83 17.46 20.19
N VAL A 553 48.90 16.53 20.43
CA VAL A 553 47.78 16.23 19.53
C VAL A 553 46.81 17.40 19.52
N LYS A 554 46.54 17.96 18.35
CA LYS A 554 45.53 19.02 18.16
C LYS A 554 44.26 18.41 17.60
N VAL A 555 43.14 18.62 18.29
CA VAL A 555 41.82 18.21 17.83
C VAL A 555 40.98 19.46 17.54
N GLY A 556 40.42 19.51 16.33
CA GLY A 556 39.41 20.50 15.96
C GLY A 556 38.04 19.83 15.85
N ALA A 557 36.99 20.54 16.24
CA ALA A 557 35.61 20.08 16.15
C ALA A 557 34.74 21.15 15.45
N TRP A 558 33.84 20.74 14.57
CA TRP A 558 32.92 21.64 13.86
C TRP A 558 31.54 21.00 13.76
N GLU A 559 30.47 21.77 13.98
CA GLU A 559 29.11 21.33 13.61
C GLU A 559 29.03 21.23 12.08
N THR A 560 28.42 20.16 11.58
CA THR A 560 28.21 19.93 10.15
C THR A 560 26.77 19.49 9.86
N PHE A 561 26.34 19.54 8.61
CA PHE A 561 25.01 19.13 8.19
C PHE A 561 25.11 17.95 7.21
N ARG A 562 24.24 16.96 7.35
CA ARG A 562 24.15 15.86 6.38
C ARG A 562 23.81 16.43 5.00
N GLY A 563 24.72 16.24 4.03
CA GLY A 563 24.56 16.72 2.65
C GLY A 563 25.44 17.90 2.24
N ASN A 564 26.23 18.48 3.16
CA ASN A 564 27.24 19.48 2.79
C ASN A 564 28.50 18.83 2.21
N ASP A 565 29.19 19.55 1.32
CA ASP A 565 30.54 19.18 0.85
C ASP A 565 31.49 18.96 2.04
N TRP A 566 32.34 17.95 1.95
CA TRP A 566 33.21 17.52 3.05
C TRP A 566 34.05 18.67 3.61
N ASP A 567 34.50 19.60 2.78
CA ASP A 567 35.33 20.75 3.16
C ASP A 567 34.56 21.92 3.80
N ASN A 568 33.22 21.87 3.80
CA ASN A 568 32.39 22.89 4.42
C ASN A 568 32.32 22.66 5.94
N LYS A 569 33.34 23.18 6.65
CA LYS A 569 33.39 23.19 8.11
C LYS A 569 32.42 24.25 8.62
N GLY A 570 31.32 23.82 9.24
CA GLY A 570 30.39 24.74 9.91
C GLY A 570 31.02 25.39 11.16
N PRO A 571 30.22 25.98 12.07
CA PRO A 571 30.76 26.70 13.22
C PRO A 571 31.63 25.78 14.09
N ALA A 572 32.79 26.29 14.50
CA ALA A 572 33.72 25.56 15.35
C ALA A 572 33.12 25.30 16.74
N VAL A 573 33.24 24.07 17.22
CA VAL A 573 32.82 23.66 18.56
C VAL A 573 34.02 23.75 19.49
N PRO A 574 33.89 24.37 20.69
CA PRO A 574 34.98 24.45 21.65
C PRO A 574 35.52 23.06 22.02
N VAL A 575 36.84 22.92 21.92
CA VAL A 575 37.58 21.72 22.35
C VAL A 575 38.33 22.05 23.62
N THR A 576 38.12 21.29 24.68
CA THR A 576 38.84 21.47 25.96
C THR A 576 39.86 20.36 26.16
N THR A 577 41.10 20.74 26.44
CA THR A 577 42.17 19.82 26.83
C THR A 577 42.25 19.79 28.35
N ALA A 578 42.08 18.61 28.96
CA ALA A 578 42.31 18.47 30.40
C ALA A 578 43.81 18.47 30.68
N GLY A 579 44.32 19.50 31.35
CA GLY A 579 45.72 19.55 31.81
C GLY A 579 46.00 18.46 32.85
N ALA A 580 47.20 17.89 32.80
CA ALA A 580 47.66 16.81 33.69
C ALA A 580 47.51 17.18 35.18
N GLY A 581 46.49 16.62 35.83
CA GLY A 581 46.38 16.57 37.29
C GLY A 581 47.19 15.39 37.82
N GLY A 582 48.13 15.66 38.72
CA GLY A 582 49.15 14.71 39.18
C GLY A 582 48.61 13.41 39.79
N ASN A 583 48.75 12.31 39.04
CA ASN A 583 49.38 11.05 39.46
C ASN A 583 49.38 10.07 38.28
N GLY A 584 50.51 9.99 37.56
CA GLY A 584 50.96 8.75 36.90
C GLY A 584 50.16 8.16 35.73
N GLY A 585 49.47 8.95 34.90
CA GLY A 585 48.85 8.47 33.66
C GLY A 585 48.97 9.49 32.52
N THR A 586 49.79 9.19 31.52
CA THR A 586 50.04 10.03 30.34
C THR A 586 49.03 9.76 29.23
N GLU A 587 47.85 10.39 29.26
CA GLU A 587 46.99 10.53 28.07
C GLU A 587 46.24 11.86 28.15
N ALA A 588 46.46 12.74 27.17
CA ALA A 588 45.73 14.00 27.03
C ALA A 588 44.29 13.69 26.59
N ALA A 589 43.35 13.65 27.54
CA ALA A 589 41.93 13.48 27.22
C ALA A 589 41.37 14.77 26.62
N VAL A 590 40.97 14.69 25.34
CA VAL A 590 40.31 15.79 24.64
C VAL A 590 38.81 15.68 24.85
N MET A 591 38.18 16.75 25.35
CA MET A 591 36.72 16.82 25.51
C MET A 591 36.05 17.70 24.46
N VAL A 592 34.98 17.18 23.86
CA VAL A 592 34.13 17.89 22.89
C VAL A 592 32.66 17.75 23.31
N ASP A 593 31.94 18.86 23.39
CA ASP A 593 30.52 18.83 23.72
C ASP A 593 29.66 18.49 22.50
N VAL A 594 28.72 17.55 22.67
CA VAL A 594 27.74 17.17 21.64
C VAL A 594 26.39 17.77 21.99
N ARG A 595 25.89 18.65 21.11
CA ARG A 595 24.69 19.45 21.40
C ARG A 595 23.41 18.69 21.03
N PRO A 596 22.46 18.49 21.95
CA PRO A 596 21.13 18.01 21.60
C PRO A 596 20.37 19.11 20.83
N VAL A 597 19.73 18.75 19.73
CA VAL A 597 18.93 19.67 18.89
C VAL A 597 17.47 19.67 19.33
N GLY A 598 16.98 18.58 19.94
CA GLY A 598 15.63 18.45 20.50
C GLY A 598 15.06 17.01 20.39
N PRO A 599 13.82 16.78 20.86
CA PRO A 599 13.18 15.46 20.78
C PRO A 599 12.98 15.03 19.33
N LYS A 600 13.23 13.75 18.99
CA LYS A 600 13.11 13.27 17.60
C LYS A 600 11.73 13.49 16.98
N GLY A 601 10.66 13.45 17.78
CA GLY A 601 9.30 13.76 17.32
C GLY A 601 9.16 15.15 16.69
N TYR A 602 9.90 16.15 17.21
CA TYR A 602 9.88 17.52 16.71
C TYR A 602 10.59 17.67 15.34
N PHE A 603 11.60 16.83 15.06
CA PHE A 603 12.29 16.83 13.76
C PHE A 603 11.57 16.01 12.70
N MET A 604 10.90 14.91 13.09
CA MET A 604 10.01 14.17 12.18
C MET A 604 8.83 15.02 11.69
N GLU A 605 8.34 15.93 12.54
CA GLU A 605 7.29 16.88 12.15
C GLU A 605 7.79 17.99 11.20
N ARG A 606 9.10 18.26 11.16
CA ARG A 606 9.71 19.30 10.30
C ARG A 606 10.40 18.77 9.04
N SER A 607 10.85 17.51 9.00
CA SER A 607 11.45 16.90 7.81
C SER A 607 10.46 16.69 6.65
N SER A 608 9.16 16.91 6.90
CA SER A 608 8.09 16.87 5.89
C SER A 608 7.83 18.22 5.22
N PHE A 609 8.46 19.32 5.68
CA PHE A 609 8.24 20.64 5.10
C PHE A 609 9.39 21.06 4.18
N SER A 610 9.23 20.77 2.89
CA SER A 610 10.00 21.39 1.82
C SER A 610 9.16 22.52 1.22
N VAL A 611 9.74 23.70 0.98
CA VAL A 611 9.00 24.76 0.26
C VAL A 611 8.56 24.28 -1.14
N LEU A 612 9.27 23.30 -1.72
CA LEU A 612 8.86 22.64 -2.96
C LEU A 612 7.71 21.61 -2.77
N SER A 613 7.45 21.10 -1.56
CA SER A 613 6.31 20.19 -1.33
C SER A 613 4.96 20.89 -1.35
N ILE A 614 4.94 22.21 -1.09
CA ILE A 614 3.79 23.10 -1.30
C ILE A 614 3.35 23.09 -2.78
N PHE A 615 4.30 23.07 -3.71
CA PHE A 615 4.02 23.05 -5.15
C PHE A 615 3.70 21.66 -5.71
N LYS A 616 4.06 20.60 -4.98
CA LYS A 616 3.79 19.20 -5.38
C LYS A 616 2.50 18.65 -4.80
N ASN A 617 1.89 19.32 -3.81
CA ASN A 617 0.60 18.94 -3.28
C ASN A 617 -0.52 19.66 -4.09
N PRO A 618 -1.30 18.94 -4.90
CA PRO A 618 -2.29 19.54 -5.79
C PRO A 618 -3.38 20.27 -5.01
N ILE A 619 -3.70 19.87 -3.78
CA ILE A 619 -4.70 20.57 -2.93
C ILE A 619 -4.13 21.89 -2.42
N ILE A 620 -2.86 21.92 -2.01
CA ILE A 620 -2.21 23.15 -1.55
C ILE A 620 -2.01 24.11 -2.72
N LEU A 621 -1.58 23.62 -3.87
CA LEU A 621 -1.47 24.41 -5.09
C LEU A 621 -2.83 24.99 -5.53
N LEU A 622 -3.90 24.19 -5.48
CA LEU A 622 -5.26 24.67 -5.75
C LEU A 622 -5.68 25.73 -4.73
N SER A 623 -5.39 25.53 -3.44
CA SER A 623 -5.73 26.49 -2.39
C SER A 623 -4.94 27.81 -2.49
N MET A 624 -3.68 27.76 -2.93
CA MET A 624 -2.87 28.96 -3.20
C MET A 624 -3.35 29.69 -4.45
N VAL A 625 -3.72 28.98 -5.51
CA VAL A 625 -4.32 29.57 -6.72
C VAL A 625 -5.68 30.17 -6.38
N SER A 626 -6.50 29.50 -5.57
CA SER A 626 -7.76 30.04 -5.04
C SER A 626 -7.53 31.27 -4.17
N MET A 627 -6.54 31.28 -3.27
CA MET A 627 -6.18 32.48 -2.48
C MET A 627 -5.67 33.63 -3.37
N ALA A 628 -4.86 33.34 -4.38
CA ALA A 628 -4.38 34.34 -5.34
C ALA A 628 -5.53 34.91 -6.18
N LEU A 629 -6.52 34.09 -6.53
CA LEU A 629 -7.74 34.54 -7.22
C LEU A 629 -8.67 35.33 -6.28
N PHE A 630 -8.82 34.91 -5.02
CA PHE A 630 -9.74 35.55 -4.06
C PHE A 630 -9.19 36.86 -3.47
N PHE A 631 -7.89 36.93 -3.18
CA PHE A 631 -7.25 38.08 -2.55
C PHE A 631 -6.38 38.90 -3.52
N GLY A 632 -5.83 38.27 -4.55
CA GLY A 632 -4.94 38.92 -5.52
C GLY A 632 -5.71 39.62 -6.65
N MET A 633 -6.77 39.01 -7.20
CA MET A 633 -7.54 39.67 -8.28
C MET A 633 -8.18 41.00 -7.85
N PRO A 634 -8.80 41.14 -6.66
CA PRO A 634 -9.39 42.43 -6.28
C PRO A 634 -8.36 43.56 -6.25
N LYS A 635 -7.14 43.30 -5.73
CA LYS A 635 -6.04 44.27 -5.70
C LYS A 635 -5.38 44.50 -7.06
N LEU A 636 -5.37 43.52 -7.94
CA LEU A 636 -4.90 43.66 -9.32
C LEU A 636 -5.86 44.53 -10.13
N VAL A 637 -7.17 44.33 -9.94
CA VAL A 637 -8.22 45.14 -10.57
C VAL A 637 -8.19 46.57 -10.02
N GLU A 638 -7.96 46.78 -8.72
CA GLU A 638 -7.77 48.13 -8.12
C GLU A 638 -6.58 48.92 -8.66
N ASN A 639 -5.53 48.24 -9.10
CA ASN A 639 -4.32 48.86 -9.63
C ASN A 639 -4.22 48.83 -11.17
N MET A 640 -5.26 48.35 -11.86
CA MET A 640 -5.32 48.39 -13.32
C MET A 640 -5.56 49.82 -13.82
N ASP A 641 -4.93 50.14 -14.94
CA ASP A 641 -5.24 51.36 -15.68
C ASP A 641 -6.75 51.44 -15.99
N PRO A 642 -7.40 52.61 -15.86
CA PRO A 642 -8.84 52.76 -16.05
C PRO A 642 -9.37 52.21 -17.38
N GLU A 643 -8.60 52.31 -18.47
CA GLU A 643 -9.02 51.79 -19.78
C GLU A 643 -8.95 50.26 -19.83
N MET A 644 -7.89 49.65 -19.28
CA MET A 644 -7.79 48.19 -19.15
C MET A 644 -8.84 47.62 -18.20
N ARG A 645 -9.19 48.35 -17.14
CA ARG A 645 -10.21 47.94 -16.18
C ARG A 645 -11.58 47.88 -16.83
N ALA A 646 -11.93 48.89 -17.64
CA ALA A 646 -13.17 48.92 -18.41
C ALA A 646 -13.23 47.77 -19.42
N GLU A 647 -12.13 47.49 -20.13
CA GLU A 647 -12.06 46.38 -21.08
C GLU A 647 -12.15 45.00 -20.40
N TRP A 648 -11.55 44.85 -19.22
CA TRP A 648 -11.64 43.64 -18.41
C TRP A 648 -13.06 43.42 -17.88
N GLU A 649 -13.73 44.46 -17.38
CA GLU A 649 -15.13 44.40 -16.92
C GLU A 649 -16.11 44.09 -18.05
N GLU A 650 -15.86 44.61 -19.27
CA GLU A 650 -16.66 44.31 -20.44
C GLU A 650 -16.53 42.85 -20.89
N ARG A 651 -15.31 42.28 -20.84
CA ARG A 651 -15.07 40.85 -21.13
C ARG A 651 -15.64 39.89 -20.08
N GLN A 652 -15.87 40.35 -18.85
CA GLN A 652 -16.43 39.53 -17.77
C GLN A 652 -17.97 39.43 -17.79
N LYS A 653 -18.67 40.23 -18.60
CA LYS A 653 -20.13 40.17 -18.75
C LYS A 653 -20.61 38.86 -19.39
N ASP A 654 -19.80 38.27 -20.26
CA ASP A 654 -20.12 37.03 -20.97
C ASP A 654 -19.52 35.77 -20.31
N ASN A 655 -18.94 35.90 -19.11
CA ASN A 655 -18.30 34.78 -18.42
C ASN A 655 -19.33 33.99 -17.56
N PRO A 656 -19.66 32.73 -17.92
CA PRO A 656 -20.70 31.94 -17.26
C PRO A 656 -20.39 31.60 -15.79
N MET A 657 -19.13 31.73 -15.36
CA MET A 657 -18.73 31.53 -13.95
C MET A 657 -19.23 32.62 -13.00
N ASN A 658 -19.50 33.84 -13.49
CA ASN A 658 -19.98 34.94 -12.66
C ASN A 658 -21.44 34.77 -12.20
N ALA A 659 -22.27 34.07 -12.99
CA ALA A 659 -23.63 33.72 -12.58
C ALA A 659 -23.65 32.73 -11.40
N ILE A 660 -22.66 31.84 -11.33
CA ILE A 660 -22.51 30.85 -10.27
C ILE A 660 -21.94 31.49 -9.00
N MET A 661 -20.97 32.40 -9.14
CA MET A 661 -20.39 33.11 -7.98
C MET A 661 -21.35 34.15 -7.38
N GLY A 662 -22.19 34.80 -8.18
CA GLY A 662 -23.22 35.74 -7.69
C GLY A 662 -24.33 35.06 -6.87
N ALA A 663 -24.65 33.80 -7.16
CA ALA A 663 -25.62 33.02 -6.38
C ALA A 663 -25.08 32.59 -5.00
N ALA A 664 -23.75 32.45 -4.87
CA ALA A 664 -23.10 32.04 -3.63
C ALA A 664 -22.81 33.20 -2.66
N SER A 665 -22.76 34.45 -3.15
CA SER A 665 -22.44 35.63 -2.35
C SER A 665 -23.67 36.40 -1.81
N GLY A 666 -24.88 35.98 -2.14
CA GLY A 666 -26.13 36.55 -1.59
C GLY A 666 -26.40 38.02 -1.94
N GLN A 667 -25.75 38.58 -2.97
CA GLN A 667 -25.75 40.02 -3.21
C GLN A 667 -26.73 40.55 -4.27
N ASN A 668 -27.55 39.73 -4.94
CA ASN A 668 -28.55 40.28 -5.89
C ASN A 668 -29.92 39.61 -5.80
N ALA A 669 -30.91 40.42 -5.42
CA ALA A 669 -32.33 40.09 -5.40
C ALA A 669 -33.02 40.65 -6.66
N ASN A 670 -32.97 39.92 -7.79
CA ASN A 670 -34.13 39.67 -8.66
C ASN A 670 -33.74 38.76 -9.85
N PRO A 671 -34.59 37.78 -10.22
CA PRO A 671 -34.30 36.80 -11.25
C PRO A 671 -34.86 37.20 -12.64
N MET A 672 -34.35 36.52 -13.68
CA MET A 672 -34.70 36.56 -15.11
C MET A 672 -33.78 37.43 -15.99
N GLY A 673 -33.25 36.96 -17.13
CA GLY A 673 -33.73 35.86 -17.97
C GLY A 673 -32.68 35.22 -18.89
N SER A 674 -33.06 34.02 -19.35
CA SER A 674 -32.50 33.20 -20.43
C SER A 674 -31.03 32.78 -20.32
N PHE A 675 -30.72 31.82 -19.44
CA PHE A 675 -29.63 30.89 -19.74
C PHE A 675 -30.24 29.66 -20.41
N ASP A 676 -30.05 29.54 -21.72
CA ASP A 676 -30.50 28.38 -22.50
C ASP A 676 -29.46 27.25 -22.43
N MET A 677 -29.67 26.36 -21.46
CA MET A 677 -28.85 25.18 -21.21
C MET A 677 -28.80 24.24 -22.43
N ALA A 678 -29.81 24.26 -23.30
CA ALA A 678 -29.87 23.37 -24.46
C ALA A 678 -28.87 23.79 -25.55
N ALA A 679 -28.66 25.09 -25.76
CA ALA A 679 -27.66 25.60 -26.71
C ALA A 679 -26.22 25.30 -26.26
N PHE A 680 -25.96 25.35 -24.95
CA PHE A 680 -24.66 25.05 -24.37
C PHE A 680 -24.29 23.56 -24.50
N LEU A 681 -25.24 22.65 -24.26
CA LEU A 681 -25.01 21.21 -24.37
C LEU A 681 -24.93 20.71 -25.82
N ALA A 682 -25.46 21.45 -26.79
CA ALA A 682 -25.47 21.08 -28.21
C ALA A 682 -24.18 21.41 -28.98
N GLY A 683 -23.22 22.13 -28.37
CA GLY A 683 -21.90 22.37 -28.99
C GLY A 683 -21.90 23.20 -30.28
N SER A 684 -22.95 23.97 -30.57
CA SER A 684 -22.97 24.87 -31.73
C SER A 684 -22.27 26.18 -31.41
N GLY A 685 -20.98 26.29 -31.74
CA GLY A 685 -20.28 27.56 -31.74
C GLY A 685 -20.83 28.47 -32.86
N SER A 686 -21.48 29.58 -32.49
CA SER A 686 -21.81 30.64 -33.44
C SER A 686 -20.55 31.45 -33.74
N ASN A 687 -19.87 31.10 -34.83
CA ASN A 687 -18.98 32.00 -35.53
C ASN A 687 -19.85 33.02 -36.27
N ASN A 688 -19.99 34.24 -35.74
CA ASN A 688 -20.52 35.39 -36.47
C ASN A 688 -19.45 36.47 -36.51
N LYS A 689 -18.56 36.39 -37.50
CA LYS A 689 -17.94 37.59 -38.08
C LYS A 689 -18.89 38.09 -39.16
N ALA A 690 -19.27 39.36 -39.02
CA ALA A 690 -19.96 40.11 -40.04
C ALA A 690 -19.13 40.19 -41.32
N GLU A 691 -19.74 39.85 -42.45
CA GLU A 691 -19.42 40.44 -43.75
C GLU A 691 -20.73 40.89 -44.40
N GLU A 692 -20.79 42.18 -44.70
CA GLU A 692 -21.84 42.83 -45.46
C GLU A 692 -21.84 42.32 -46.91
N GLY A 693 -23.02 42.05 -47.48
CA GLY A 693 -23.11 41.71 -48.90
C GLY A 693 -24.50 41.34 -49.41
N SER A 694 -25.30 42.36 -49.74
CA SER A 694 -26.13 42.42 -50.96
C SER A 694 -27.04 41.22 -51.36
N ALA A 695 -28.35 41.46 -51.22
CA ALA A 695 -29.41 41.28 -52.23
C ALA A 695 -29.99 39.88 -52.58
N LYS A 696 -31.34 39.83 -52.46
CA LYS A 696 -32.36 39.16 -53.30
C LYS A 696 -32.50 37.62 -53.27
N GLY A 697 -33.69 37.17 -52.86
CA GLY A 697 -34.48 36.21 -53.65
C GLY A 697 -35.09 34.99 -52.93
N LYS A 698 -36.43 35.00 -52.82
CA LYS A 698 -37.42 33.90 -53.00
C LYS A 698 -37.09 32.46 -52.55
N GLY A 699 -38.07 31.85 -51.86
CA GLY A 699 -38.53 30.49 -52.22
C GLY A 699 -38.73 29.48 -51.09
N GLU A 700 -40.01 29.31 -50.71
CA GLU A 700 -40.71 28.02 -50.52
C GLU A 700 -40.03 26.76 -49.93
N SER A 701 -40.60 26.36 -48.79
CA SER A 701 -41.27 25.05 -48.57
C SER A 701 -40.47 23.76 -48.28
N LYS A 702 -41.10 22.98 -47.40
CA LYS A 702 -41.15 21.51 -47.27
C LYS A 702 -40.16 20.77 -46.35
N LYS A 703 -40.79 20.31 -45.26
CA LYS A 703 -40.95 18.90 -44.80
C LYS A 703 -39.71 18.08 -44.42
N LYS A 704 -39.80 17.59 -43.17
CA LYS A 704 -39.38 16.27 -42.63
C LYS A 704 -37.87 16.03 -42.65
N ARG A 705 -37.24 15.73 -41.52
CA ARG A 705 -37.53 14.60 -40.64
C ARG A 705 -37.05 14.86 -39.23
#